data_AF-A0A2E3ZIG6-F1
#
_entry.id   AF-A0A2E3ZIG6-F1
#
_cell.length_a   1.000
_cell.length_b   1.000
_cell.length_c   1.000
_cell.angle_alpha   90.00
_cell.angle_beta   90.00
_cell.angle_gamma   90.00
#
_symmetry.space_group_name_H-M   'P 1'
#
loop_
_entity.id
_entity.type
_entity.pdbx_description
1 polymer ?
#
loop_
_entity_poly.entity_id
_entity_poly.type
_entity_poly.pdbx_seq_one_letter_code
_entity_poly.pdbx_strand_id
1 'polypeptide(L)'
;MKNAQGTRPAIVLVVLLLISPMIQAVEPSVKSDPGPDHHLLGLPTDTYPINGWGHHPNYETHNQQNDDLLRLIPSQGDPENAWIARANLLSPREISNIACIQNSSIPDELGLSDMNWLWGQFISHDIDFTLTQNGRVDGIPERLDIVIPESDPWMDPSGTGSNLIMMFRSLYNTSNENDTESREHPNSVTGWLDGSAVYGSTPSVASWLRSGEGGRLKVTENTNGPLLPLADPDDDTAPGMSFVGFSASERYIAGDSRANEHAALTAVHILMIREHNRIADLLQTQHPNWTDEDIYQAARKYVTALIQKVTYDEYLPSMGVHLPEYQGFDPTVDPRITNAFATLSFRMGHSQIGVLTERLHENRSSISSGPIAMHDGFWNPNSLVTDGGIEPIFRGLAYTTQEANDVGYIDALRNRMFGIPGKGGMDMCAIDIQRGRDHGIPNYGSYRQSLGLSPVNNWSDITDDPDTIQKMEQAYPDINIADPIMAMYAEEHPSDGILGESMNALLLDQFLRLRDGDPLFYLNDPDLQSSIEEIETTTLTDIILRNSRIEALQCDSMFAETDFAAMDCINENLGEEVIPDPVVIIGENEKEFVLNARFTEQTERSGLDQINLGQPLEFSSYGPGIAAEDCDGDGRIDLAIGAMFDQEGWETDGPPTEGRMYMYRNIGDNRFVDITEASGLPMANSTSVGLTWADYDSDGDMDLHVANFGNVNLTRDDTGAPNALYKNNGDCSFVNVAQEVGIDNSGHSSKGIFADYDHDGDLDLYSMNFGQVSEAQMAIKEDTNILYRNLLRESGMANFEPITLAAGNVVGGSIYPSEEGEIYTGVPTSVAVKAPENPSAQMAVHSDYDPEGNGSGMSWAGLFHDMDSDGWEDIFIASDFGFSPMYRGSESGIFQKTTFEDGFIYPGTGMGVHAGDIEGDGDLDMCVSNYGPNFLWIQEEPRKWDEVAHQRGFSENVLVNWDCRFIDVDLDGDLDLWFGVGRINPFTALNNNSLYINDGDGYFVDGIEQANLLDQGRTMGSTWADFDGDGDLDLVTGDTNLGVRFFENDAAQREGVSCVIIDPYSDGEGSIHIDGIGANVDFHLSNGKVVRQAILTGAGFSGSTVSEARLGVPSGGAIEKVVIHWNDGETTTVERLSNDGIMKIAYNPDMNDEQETFTVEAVLILSMLIVIGLLVIRTRLYKEDEDHLSSDRK
;
A
#
# COMPACT_ATOMS: atom_id res chain seq x y z
N MET A 1 11.73 -61.49 -30.12
CA MET A 1 11.27 -61.91 -31.45
C MET A 1 12.05 -61.13 -32.49
N LYS A 2 12.72 -61.86 -33.40
CA LYS A 2 13.19 -61.49 -34.77
C LYS A 2 13.56 -60.02 -35.03
N ASN A 3 14.87 -59.73 -35.15
CA ASN A 3 15.67 -59.66 -36.40
C ASN A 3 15.57 -58.27 -37.08
N ALA A 4 16.60 -57.68 -37.70
CA ALA A 4 18.05 -57.91 -37.77
C ALA A 4 18.65 -56.86 -38.75
N GLN A 5 19.99 -56.74 -38.72
CA GLN A 5 20.91 -56.25 -39.79
C GLN A 5 21.28 -54.75 -39.70
N GLY A 6 22.52 -54.32 -39.45
CA GLY A 6 23.82 -54.99 -39.48
C GLY A 6 24.57 -54.70 -40.79
N THR A 7 25.60 -53.84 -40.77
CA THR A 7 26.86 -53.92 -41.54
C THR A 7 27.80 -52.73 -41.26
N ARG A 8 28.97 -52.99 -40.68
CA ARG A 8 30.27 -52.33 -40.97
C ARG A 8 30.92 -53.10 -42.16
N PRO A 9 31.98 -52.67 -42.92
CA PRO A 9 33.20 -51.96 -42.43
C PRO A 9 34.03 -51.10 -43.47
N ALA A 10 35.26 -50.73 -43.05
CA ALA A 10 36.48 -50.28 -43.79
C ALA A 10 36.66 -48.74 -43.97
N ILE A 11 37.54 -48.05 -43.23
CA ILE A 11 39.03 -47.99 -43.28
C ILE A 11 39.59 -47.62 -44.66
N VAL A 12 40.02 -46.36 -44.85
CA VAL A 12 41.31 -45.96 -45.48
C VAL A 12 41.78 -44.60 -44.89
N LEU A 13 43.06 -44.59 -44.54
CA LEU A 13 43.92 -43.57 -43.90
C LEU A 13 44.48 -42.55 -44.93
N VAL A 14 44.97 -41.38 -44.46
CA VAL A 14 46.20 -40.60 -44.88
C VAL A 14 45.94 -39.08 -44.72
N VAL A 15 46.32 -38.42 -43.61
CA VAL A 15 47.62 -37.78 -43.24
C VAL A 15 47.75 -36.29 -43.65
N LEU A 16 47.82 -35.38 -42.67
CA LEU A 16 48.80 -34.27 -42.42
C LEU A 16 48.15 -33.17 -41.53
N LEU A 17 48.39 -33.10 -40.22
CA LEU A 17 49.51 -32.49 -39.46
C LEU A 17 49.59 -30.93 -39.49
N LEU A 18 49.62 -30.36 -38.26
CA LEU A 18 50.07 -29.01 -37.81
C LEU A 18 48.97 -27.93 -37.92
N ILE A 19 48.54 -27.17 -36.89
CA ILE A 19 49.11 -26.70 -35.61
C ILE A 19 47.89 -26.38 -34.68
N SER A 20 47.83 -26.90 -33.45
CA SER A 20 46.98 -26.34 -32.37
C SER A 20 47.86 -26.10 -31.16
N PRO A 21 47.75 -24.94 -30.47
CA PRO A 21 48.43 -24.73 -29.21
C PRO A 21 47.83 -25.68 -28.17
N MET A 22 48.72 -26.31 -27.39
CA MET A 22 48.34 -27.07 -26.20
C MET A 22 47.68 -26.12 -25.20
N ILE A 23 46.37 -26.23 -25.02
CA ILE A 23 45.73 -25.86 -23.77
C ILE A 23 45.92 -27.07 -22.86
N GLN A 24 46.76 -26.91 -21.83
CA GLN A 24 46.77 -27.84 -20.71
C GLN A 24 45.43 -27.68 -20.00
N ALA A 25 44.56 -28.68 -20.13
CA ALA A 25 43.45 -28.84 -19.19
C ALA A 25 44.07 -29.07 -17.81
N VAL A 26 43.97 -28.05 -16.97
CA VAL A 26 44.16 -28.16 -15.53
C VAL A 26 42.90 -28.86 -15.02
N GLU A 27 43.03 -30.04 -14.41
CA GLU A 27 41.92 -30.64 -13.66
C GLU A 27 41.58 -29.66 -12.53
N PRO A 28 40.31 -29.21 -12.38
CA PRO A 28 39.94 -28.34 -11.27
C PRO A 28 40.20 -29.09 -9.96
N SER A 29 41.03 -28.51 -9.11
CA SER A 29 41.19 -28.97 -7.74
C SER A 29 39.96 -28.54 -6.96
N VAL A 30 39.21 -29.50 -6.38
CA VAL A 30 38.12 -29.23 -5.43
C VAL A 30 38.60 -28.22 -4.38
N LYS A 31 37.91 -27.09 -4.26
CA LYS A 31 38.20 -26.06 -3.26
C LYS A 31 37.41 -26.42 -2.00
N SER A 32 38.12 -27.01 -1.04
CA SER A 32 37.54 -27.59 0.18
C SER A 32 37.35 -26.59 1.32
N ASP A 33 37.97 -25.42 1.26
CA ASP A 33 37.86 -24.38 2.29
C ASP A 33 37.33 -23.09 1.64
N PRO A 34 36.07 -22.69 1.89
CA PRO A 34 35.50 -21.51 1.27
C PRO A 34 36.09 -20.21 1.82
N GLY A 35 36.89 -20.19 2.91
CA GLY A 35 37.50 -18.92 3.33
C GLY A 35 38.38 -18.94 4.58
N PRO A 36 39.48 -18.18 4.59
CA PRO A 36 40.55 -18.29 5.57
C PRO A 36 40.32 -17.51 6.87
N ASP A 37 41.21 -17.72 7.85
CA ASP A 37 41.34 -16.95 9.08
C ASP A 37 42.06 -15.61 8.82
N HIS A 38 41.33 -14.47 8.86
CA HIS A 38 41.74 -13.09 8.49
C HIS A 38 42.80 -12.45 9.41
N HIS A 39 43.91 -13.11 9.69
CA HIS A 39 44.85 -12.74 10.76
C HIS A 39 45.69 -11.47 10.55
N LEU A 40 45.51 -10.72 9.44
CA LEU A 40 46.51 -9.77 8.95
C LEU A 40 45.99 -8.38 8.56
N LEU A 41 44.71 -8.05 8.77
CA LEU A 41 44.20 -6.71 8.53
C LEU A 41 44.68 -5.74 9.62
N GLY A 42 45.22 -4.59 9.21
CA GLY A 42 45.65 -3.52 10.11
C GLY A 42 44.60 -2.42 10.24
N LEU A 43 44.86 -1.44 11.11
CA LEU A 43 44.06 -0.22 11.15
C LEU A 43 44.21 0.52 9.81
N PRO A 44 43.11 0.88 9.13
CA PRO A 44 43.17 1.62 7.88
C PRO A 44 43.87 2.97 8.07
N THR A 45 44.72 3.34 7.13
CA THR A 45 45.35 4.67 7.11
C THR A 45 44.52 5.70 6.36
N ASP A 46 43.81 5.26 5.33
CA ASP A 46 42.86 6.04 4.53
C ASP A 46 41.57 5.24 4.30
N THR A 47 40.41 5.88 4.20
CA THR A 47 39.10 5.21 4.03
C THR A 47 38.23 5.99 3.06
N TYR A 48 37.34 5.32 2.32
CA TYR A 48 36.35 6.00 1.48
C TYR A 48 35.47 6.94 2.33
N PRO A 49 35.35 8.23 1.96
CA PRO A 49 34.34 9.12 2.53
C PRO A 49 32.94 8.58 2.23
N ILE A 50 32.02 8.63 3.20
CA ILE A 50 30.64 8.12 3.01
C ILE A 50 29.92 8.79 1.83
N ASN A 51 30.14 10.09 1.62
CA ASN A 51 29.54 10.85 0.53
C ASN A 51 30.48 11.04 -0.67
N GLY A 52 31.62 10.34 -0.71
CA GLY A 52 32.63 10.45 -1.76
C GLY A 52 33.43 11.78 -1.80
N TRP A 53 33.08 12.78 -1.00
CA TRP A 53 33.74 14.09 -1.02
C TRP A 53 35.21 13.99 -0.57
N GLY A 54 36.11 14.59 -1.35
CA GLY A 54 37.54 14.64 -1.03
C GLY A 54 38.31 13.36 -1.34
N HIS A 55 37.68 12.34 -1.94
CA HIS A 55 38.34 11.08 -2.29
C HIS A 55 39.40 11.27 -3.40
N HIS A 56 39.07 12.00 -4.47
CA HIS A 56 40.00 12.24 -5.56
C HIS A 56 41.00 13.39 -5.22
N PRO A 57 42.33 13.15 -5.26
CA PRO A 57 43.33 14.06 -4.67
C PRO A 57 43.50 15.40 -5.41
N ASN A 58 43.11 15.46 -6.69
CA ASN A 58 43.20 16.68 -7.49
C ASN A 58 41.86 17.41 -7.66
N TYR A 59 40.74 16.71 -7.43
CA TYR A 59 39.39 17.18 -7.75
C TYR A 59 38.41 16.66 -6.70
N GLU A 60 38.31 17.37 -5.58
CA GLU A 60 37.59 16.92 -4.38
C GLU A 60 36.10 16.59 -4.59
N THR A 61 35.48 17.10 -5.66
CA THR A 61 34.06 16.86 -5.96
C THR A 61 33.79 15.69 -6.89
N HIS A 62 34.80 15.12 -7.56
CA HIS A 62 34.55 14.04 -8.52
C HIS A 62 33.95 12.82 -7.82
N ASN A 63 32.82 12.34 -8.35
CA ASN A 63 32.06 11.18 -7.83
C ASN A 63 31.55 11.35 -6.39
N GLN A 64 31.54 12.57 -5.85
CA GLN A 64 30.80 12.83 -4.62
C GLN A 64 29.30 12.63 -4.87
N GLN A 65 28.55 12.43 -3.80
CA GLN A 65 27.09 12.48 -3.85
C GLN A 65 26.59 13.82 -4.42
N ASN A 66 25.67 13.76 -5.37
CA ASN A 66 25.10 14.87 -6.15
C ASN A 66 26.09 15.57 -7.10
N ASP A 67 27.19 14.93 -7.49
CA ASP A 67 27.99 15.37 -8.64
C ASP A 67 27.21 15.15 -9.94
N ASP A 68 27.34 16.07 -10.89
CA ASP A 68 26.66 15.96 -12.19
C ASP A 68 27.29 14.83 -13.02
N LEU A 69 26.44 14.00 -13.62
CA LEU A 69 26.87 12.94 -14.54
C LEU A 69 27.70 13.50 -15.70
N LEU A 70 28.84 12.88 -15.98
CA LEU A 70 29.77 13.34 -17.01
C LEU A 70 29.20 13.13 -18.41
N ARG A 71 29.21 14.18 -19.26
CA ARG A 71 28.90 14.04 -20.68
C ARG A 71 30.16 13.81 -21.51
N LEU A 72 30.21 12.68 -22.22
CA LEU A 72 31.26 12.39 -23.21
C LEU A 72 31.18 13.31 -24.44
N ILE A 73 29.95 13.68 -24.81
CA ILE A 73 29.63 14.58 -25.91
C ILE A 73 28.44 15.48 -25.51
N PRO A 74 28.33 16.70 -26.05
CA PRO A 74 27.24 17.62 -25.70
C PRO A 74 25.85 17.04 -25.96
N SER A 75 24.87 17.44 -25.13
CA SER A 75 23.46 17.07 -25.27
C SER A 75 22.91 17.42 -26.66
N GLN A 76 21.99 16.58 -27.15
CA GLN A 76 21.15 16.85 -28.33
C GLN A 76 19.71 17.23 -27.96
N GLY A 77 19.48 17.59 -26.70
CA GLY A 77 18.21 18.15 -26.25
C GLY A 77 17.87 19.46 -26.95
N ASP A 78 16.59 19.68 -27.22
CA ASP A 78 16.09 20.91 -27.83
C ASP A 78 15.59 21.91 -26.77
N PRO A 79 16.17 23.12 -26.66
CA PRO A 79 15.69 24.14 -25.72
C PRO A 79 14.24 24.57 -25.97
N GLU A 80 13.71 24.45 -27.19
CA GLU A 80 12.30 24.74 -27.47
C GLU A 80 11.35 23.67 -26.91
N ASN A 81 11.88 22.48 -26.59
CA ASN A 81 11.17 21.32 -26.04
C ASN A 81 11.78 20.88 -24.71
N ALA A 82 12.11 21.83 -23.83
CA ALA A 82 12.62 21.57 -22.48
C ALA A 82 13.82 20.60 -22.41
N TRP A 83 14.70 20.68 -23.42
CA TRP A 83 15.90 19.86 -23.59
C TRP A 83 15.67 18.36 -23.83
N ILE A 84 14.48 17.97 -24.29
CA ILE A 84 14.19 16.59 -24.68
C ILE A 84 14.88 16.30 -26.02
N ALA A 85 15.62 15.20 -26.12
CA ALA A 85 16.19 14.73 -27.38
C ALA A 85 15.19 13.87 -28.18
N ARG A 86 15.24 13.96 -29.51
CA ARG A 86 14.47 13.09 -30.43
C ARG A 86 12.95 13.04 -30.16
N ALA A 87 12.37 14.11 -29.65
CA ALA A 87 10.92 14.22 -29.39
C ALA A 87 10.05 14.04 -30.66
N ASN A 88 10.66 14.14 -31.85
CA ASN A 88 10.00 13.99 -33.15
C ASN A 88 10.00 12.54 -33.71
N LEU A 89 10.58 11.56 -33.00
CA LEU A 89 10.53 10.15 -33.38
C LEU A 89 9.22 9.50 -32.90
N LEU A 90 9.01 8.23 -33.26
CA LEU A 90 7.90 7.44 -32.74
C LEU A 90 7.86 7.45 -31.20
N SER A 91 6.68 7.24 -30.63
CA SER A 91 6.57 7.13 -29.18
C SER A 91 7.40 5.94 -28.70
N PRO A 92 8.04 6.02 -27.53
CA PRO A 92 8.80 4.91 -26.97
C PRO A 92 8.00 3.61 -26.86
N ARG A 93 6.70 3.70 -26.54
CA ARG A 93 5.80 2.54 -26.51
C ARG A 93 5.58 1.93 -27.89
N GLU A 94 5.44 2.75 -28.93
CA GLU A 94 5.34 2.24 -30.31
C GLU A 94 6.63 1.51 -30.73
N ILE A 95 7.79 2.08 -30.40
CA ILE A 95 9.10 1.43 -30.65
C ILE A 95 9.19 0.11 -29.88
N SER A 96 8.79 0.11 -28.60
CA SER A 96 8.71 -1.10 -27.81
C SER A 96 7.82 -2.13 -28.52
N ASN A 97 6.60 -1.79 -28.94
CA ASN A 97 5.68 -2.68 -29.70
C ASN A 97 6.28 -3.29 -30.96
N ILE A 98 7.17 -2.58 -31.62
CA ILE A 98 7.85 -3.07 -32.82
C ILE A 98 9.03 -3.97 -32.45
N ALA A 99 9.91 -3.51 -31.56
CA ALA A 99 11.23 -4.12 -31.37
C ALA A 99 11.35 -5.00 -30.13
N CYS A 100 10.81 -4.56 -28.99
CA CYS A 100 11.09 -5.17 -27.69
C CYS A 100 10.28 -6.42 -27.36
N ILE A 101 9.50 -6.95 -28.30
CA ILE A 101 8.55 -8.04 -28.00
C ILE A 101 9.28 -9.37 -28.00
N GLN A 102 9.21 -10.07 -26.86
CA GLN A 102 9.76 -11.40 -26.70
C GLN A 102 8.63 -12.41 -26.45
N ASN A 103 8.41 -13.31 -27.42
CA ASN A 103 7.30 -14.28 -27.35
C ASN A 103 7.66 -15.56 -26.58
N SER A 104 8.94 -15.78 -26.29
CA SER A 104 9.45 -16.95 -25.58
C SER A 104 10.80 -16.62 -24.95
N SER A 105 11.19 -17.34 -23.90
CA SER A 105 12.53 -17.29 -23.35
C SER A 105 13.60 -17.56 -24.43
N ILE A 106 14.63 -16.72 -24.45
CA ILE A 106 15.82 -16.75 -25.30
C ILE A 106 17.01 -16.79 -24.32
N PRO A 107 17.45 -17.97 -23.88
CA PRO A 107 18.56 -18.07 -22.93
C PRO A 107 19.86 -17.61 -23.58
N ASP A 108 20.73 -17.01 -22.78
CA ASP A 108 22.08 -16.63 -23.18
C ASP A 108 22.88 -17.83 -23.75
N GLU A 109 23.57 -17.62 -24.87
CA GLU A 109 24.31 -18.68 -25.57
C GLU A 109 25.61 -19.08 -24.86
N LEU A 110 26.19 -18.19 -24.04
CA LEU A 110 27.39 -18.47 -23.25
C LEU A 110 27.07 -19.19 -21.93
N GLY A 111 25.79 -19.28 -21.57
CA GLY A 111 25.31 -19.97 -20.38
C GLY A 111 25.56 -19.16 -19.10
N LEU A 112 25.52 -17.83 -19.17
CA LEU A 112 25.56 -17.00 -17.97
C LEU A 112 24.33 -17.25 -17.09
N SER A 113 24.51 -17.18 -15.78
CA SER A 113 23.44 -17.41 -14.81
C SER A 113 22.67 -16.14 -14.49
N ASP A 114 21.51 -16.26 -13.85
CA ASP A 114 20.79 -15.10 -13.32
C ASP A 114 21.58 -14.34 -12.23
N MET A 115 22.65 -14.92 -11.67
CA MET A 115 23.56 -14.20 -10.79
C MET A 115 24.26 -13.04 -11.50
N ASN A 116 24.49 -13.15 -12.80
CA ASN A 116 25.25 -12.16 -13.56
C ASN A 116 24.50 -10.82 -13.67
N TRP A 117 23.26 -10.81 -14.19
CA TRP A 117 22.47 -9.58 -14.27
C TRP A 117 22.16 -9.02 -12.88
N LEU A 118 21.93 -9.89 -11.89
CA LEU A 118 21.67 -9.49 -10.51
C LEU A 118 22.87 -8.78 -9.89
N TRP A 119 24.08 -9.29 -10.11
CA TRP A 119 25.31 -8.60 -9.70
C TRP A 119 25.43 -7.25 -10.42
N GLY A 120 25.13 -7.20 -11.71
CA GLY A 120 25.10 -5.94 -12.48
C GLY A 120 24.18 -4.89 -11.87
N GLN A 121 22.96 -5.27 -11.48
CA GLN A 121 22.00 -4.40 -10.80
C GLN A 121 22.54 -3.92 -9.45
N PHE A 122 23.08 -4.82 -8.61
CA PHE A 122 23.69 -4.46 -7.34
C PHE A 122 24.84 -3.45 -7.49
N ILE A 123 25.68 -3.62 -8.52
CA ILE A 123 26.77 -2.68 -8.81
C ILE A 123 26.26 -1.34 -9.35
N SER A 124 25.21 -1.31 -10.18
CA SER A 124 24.58 -0.04 -10.59
C SER A 124 24.06 0.71 -9.39
N HIS A 125 23.51 0.00 -8.41
CA HIS A 125 23.01 0.61 -7.19
C HIS A 125 24.12 1.14 -6.27
N ASP A 126 25.37 0.69 -6.46
CA ASP A 126 26.53 1.23 -5.76
C ASP A 126 27.08 2.51 -6.38
N ILE A 127 26.96 2.68 -7.71
CA ILE A 127 27.66 3.75 -8.43
C ILE A 127 26.75 4.79 -9.08
N ASP A 128 25.46 4.49 -9.33
CA ASP A 128 24.59 5.44 -9.99
C ASP A 128 23.12 5.40 -9.56
N PHE A 129 22.55 6.60 -9.39
CA PHE A 129 21.13 6.80 -9.14
C PHE A 129 20.69 8.21 -9.49
N THR A 130 19.91 8.37 -10.57
CA THR A 130 19.27 9.65 -10.88
C THR A 130 17.83 9.69 -10.35
N LEU A 131 17.59 10.57 -9.38
CA LEU A 131 16.26 10.79 -8.81
C LEU A 131 15.33 11.51 -9.80
N THR A 132 14.03 11.25 -9.72
CA THR A 132 12.98 11.98 -10.46
C THR A 132 12.46 13.18 -9.68
N GLN A 133 11.78 14.11 -10.34
CA GLN A 133 11.18 15.28 -9.69
C GLN A 133 10.00 14.93 -8.75
N ASN A 134 9.41 13.74 -8.85
CA ASN A 134 8.25 13.35 -8.05
C ASN A 134 8.48 13.61 -6.54
N GLY A 135 7.67 14.52 -6.01
CA GLY A 135 7.72 15.12 -4.67
C GLY A 135 9.11 15.57 -4.16
N ARG A 136 10.04 15.84 -5.06
CA ARG A 136 11.38 16.38 -4.72
C ARG A 136 11.57 17.82 -5.19
N VAL A 137 10.51 18.46 -5.67
CA VAL A 137 10.50 19.85 -6.14
C VAL A 137 9.36 20.64 -5.51
N ASP A 138 9.57 21.93 -5.33
CA ASP A 138 8.51 22.85 -4.93
C ASP A 138 7.56 23.09 -6.12
N GLY A 139 6.26 22.86 -5.93
CA GLY A 139 5.24 23.00 -6.97
C GLY A 139 4.91 21.69 -7.70
N ILE A 140 4.46 21.80 -8.96
CA ILE A 140 4.03 20.65 -9.79
C ILE A 140 5.26 20.06 -10.50
N PRO A 141 5.60 18.78 -10.30
CA PRO A 141 6.74 18.14 -10.97
C PRO A 141 6.56 18.05 -12.49
N GLU A 142 7.65 18.19 -13.25
CA GLU A 142 7.60 18.06 -14.70
C GLU A 142 7.37 16.59 -15.13
N ARG A 143 6.43 16.40 -16.06
CA ARG A 143 6.11 15.12 -16.69
C ARG A 143 6.68 15.03 -18.11
N LEU A 144 7.07 13.82 -18.49
CA LEU A 144 7.45 13.45 -19.86
C LEU A 144 6.81 12.10 -20.21
N ASP A 145 5.49 12.11 -20.20
CA ASP A 145 4.70 10.90 -20.39
C ASP A 145 4.96 10.22 -21.73
N ILE A 146 4.85 8.90 -21.74
CA ILE A 146 5.01 8.09 -22.93
C ILE A 146 3.63 7.87 -23.54
N VAL A 147 3.46 8.40 -24.74
CA VAL A 147 2.22 8.25 -25.52
C VAL A 147 2.01 6.80 -25.93
N ILE A 148 0.84 6.25 -25.62
CA ILE A 148 0.44 4.89 -26.03
C ILE A 148 -0.24 4.98 -27.42
N PRO A 149 0.14 4.13 -28.38
CA PRO A 149 -0.55 4.07 -29.67
C PRO A 149 -2.03 3.68 -29.53
N GLU A 150 -2.90 4.28 -30.35
CA GLU A 150 -4.31 3.91 -30.41
C GLU A 150 -4.47 2.41 -30.70
N SER A 151 -5.31 1.72 -29.93
CA SER A 151 -5.51 0.26 -30.00
C SER A 151 -4.29 -0.59 -29.59
N ASP A 152 -3.40 -0.07 -28.74
CA ASP A 152 -2.37 -0.89 -28.09
C ASP A 152 -3.04 -2.06 -27.35
N PRO A 153 -2.74 -3.33 -27.70
CA PRO A 153 -3.47 -4.47 -27.17
C PRO A 153 -3.26 -4.72 -25.67
N TRP A 154 -2.25 -4.07 -25.08
CA TRP A 154 -1.89 -4.25 -23.68
C TRP A 154 -2.20 -3.00 -22.86
N MET A 155 -1.74 -1.83 -23.31
CA MET A 155 -1.81 -0.58 -22.55
C MET A 155 -3.04 0.27 -22.88
N ASP A 156 -3.72 0.00 -23.99
CA ASP A 156 -5.01 0.61 -24.34
C ASP A 156 -5.96 -0.42 -24.97
N PRO A 157 -6.27 -1.52 -24.26
CA PRO A 157 -7.02 -2.65 -24.83
C PRO A 157 -8.45 -2.25 -25.24
N SER A 158 -8.99 -1.19 -24.64
CA SER A 158 -10.30 -0.62 -24.94
C SER A 158 -10.28 0.39 -26.09
N GLY A 159 -9.10 0.75 -26.61
CA GLY A 159 -8.94 1.68 -27.73
C GLY A 159 -9.43 3.10 -27.42
N THR A 160 -9.21 3.56 -26.19
CA THR A 160 -9.62 4.88 -25.71
C THR A 160 -8.81 6.01 -26.36
N GLY A 161 -7.54 5.74 -26.67
CA GLY A 161 -6.60 6.74 -27.19
C GLY A 161 -6.11 7.78 -26.17
N SER A 162 -6.55 7.72 -24.92
CA SER A 162 -6.19 8.67 -23.85
C SER A 162 -5.17 8.11 -22.85
N ASN A 163 -4.92 6.79 -22.84
CA ASN A 163 -3.95 6.17 -21.94
C ASN A 163 -2.52 6.66 -22.22
N LEU A 164 -1.76 6.87 -21.14
CA LEU A 164 -0.34 7.23 -21.17
C LEU A 164 0.42 6.39 -20.14
N ILE A 165 1.70 6.09 -20.39
CA ILE A 165 2.59 5.63 -19.31
C ILE A 165 3.19 6.89 -18.69
N MET A 166 2.84 7.17 -17.44
CA MET A 166 3.33 8.35 -16.72
C MET A 166 4.83 8.23 -16.46
N MET A 167 5.56 9.31 -16.70
CA MET A 167 6.97 9.38 -16.36
C MET A 167 7.32 10.77 -15.86
N PHE A 168 7.81 10.85 -14.62
CA PHE A 168 8.42 12.07 -14.10
C PHE A 168 9.82 12.25 -14.67
N ARG A 169 10.13 13.49 -15.02
CA ARG A 169 11.47 13.87 -15.47
C ARG A 169 12.48 13.71 -14.35
N SER A 170 13.73 13.42 -14.73
CA SER A 170 14.85 13.37 -13.81
C SER A 170 15.08 14.75 -13.17
N LEU A 171 15.57 14.77 -11.94
CA LEU A 171 16.12 15.98 -11.34
C LEU A 171 17.29 16.48 -12.19
N TYR A 172 17.44 17.79 -12.24
CA TYR A 172 18.51 18.44 -12.97
C TYR A 172 18.98 19.68 -12.21
N ASN A 173 20.20 20.12 -12.51
CA ASN A 173 20.82 21.28 -11.90
C ASN A 173 20.11 22.58 -12.35
N THR A 174 19.40 23.22 -11.42
CA THR A 174 18.59 24.45 -11.67
C THR A 174 19.39 25.75 -11.59
N SER A 175 20.71 25.69 -11.40
CA SER A 175 21.59 26.88 -11.35
C SER A 175 21.52 27.75 -12.62
N ASN A 176 20.94 27.21 -13.69
CA ASN A 176 20.62 27.91 -14.93
C ASN A 176 19.16 28.40 -14.92
N GLU A 177 18.88 29.47 -14.17
CA GLU A 177 17.51 30.02 -13.95
C GLU A 177 16.71 30.33 -15.24
N ASN A 178 17.35 30.36 -16.43
CA ASN A 178 16.69 30.66 -17.71
C ASN A 178 16.64 29.46 -18.69
N ASP A 179 17.05 28.25 -18.29
CA ASP A 179 17.05 27.03 -19.13
C ASP A 179 17.78 27.21 -20.49
N THR A 180 18.77 28.09 -20.55
CA THR A 180 19.49 28.47 -21.80
C THR A 180 20.66 27.55 -22.17
N GLU A 181 20.98 26.60 -21.30
CA GLU A 181 22.04 25.60 -21.45
C GLU A 181 21.43 24.23 -21.15
N SER A 182 22.05 23.17 -21.66
CA SER A 182 21.54 21.81 -21.49
C SER A 182 21.39 21.44 -20.02
N ARG A 183 20.31 20.72 -19.70
CA ARG A 183 20.06 20.19 -18.37
C ARG A 183 21.10 19.10 -18.03
N GLU A 184 21.74 19.26 -16.88
CA GLU A 184 22.68 18.29 -16.32
C GLU A 184 22.07 17.63 -15.09
N HIS A 185 22.34 16.34 -14.91
CA HIS A 185 21.63 15.49 -13.97
C HIS A 185 22.59 15.02 -12.86
N PRO A 186 22.29 15.31 -11.59
CA PRO A 186 23.12 14.86 -10.48
C PRO A 186 22.95 13.36 -10.22
N ASN A 187 24.05 12.72 -9.82
CA ASN A 187 24.04 11.37 -9.29
C ASN A 187 23.77 11.41 -7.78
N SER A 188 22.65 10.87 -7.30
CA SER A 188 22.23 10.99 -5.90
C SER A 188 22.95 10.06 -4.92
N VAL A 189 23.78 9.14 -5.43
CA VAL A 189 24.72 8.29 -4.67
C VAL A 189 26.16 8.69 -4.99
N THR A 190 27.14 8.10 -4.28
CA THR A 190 28.54 8.28 -4.68
C THR A 190 28.75 7.59 -6.03
N GLY A 191 29.61 8.15 -6.88
CA GLY A 191 29.96 7.51 -8.15
C GLY A 191 31.12 6.51 -8.02
N TRP A 192 31.51 6.15 -6.80
CA TRP A 192 32.64 5.29 -6.52
C TRP A 192 32.16 3.85 -6.32
N LEU A 193 32.97 2.87 -6.75
CA LEU A 193 32.72 1.47 -6.42
C LEU A 193 33.23 1.19 -4.99
N ASP A 194 32.53 1.75 -4.01
CA ASP A 194 32.96 1.85 -2.61
C ASP A 194 32.09 1.04 -1.63
N GLY A 195 31.09 0.31 -2.13
CA GLY A 195 30.14 -0.47 -1.34
C GLY A 195 29.05 0.38 -0.68
N SER A 196 28.82 1.63 -1.11
CA SER A 196 27.70 2.47 -0.70
C SER A 196 26.33 1.78 -0.81
N ALA A 197 26.14 0.79 -1.70
CA ALA A 197 24.94 -0.05 -1.71
C ALA A 197 24.71 -0.81 -0.37
N VAL A 198 25.79 -1.05 0.39
CA VAL A 198 25.79 -1.66 1.73
C VAL A 198 25.88 -0.62 2.84
N TYR A 199 26.69 0.43 2.64
CA TYR A 199 27.09 1.38 3.69
C TYR A 199 26.38 2.74 3.65
N GLY A 200 25.63 3.03 2.59
CA GLY A 200 24.98 4.30 2.34
C GLY A 200 25.90 5.36 1.74
N SER A 201 25.30 6.30 1.00
CA SER A 201 26.00 7.46 0.42
C SER A 201 25.89 8.74 1.27
N THR A 202 25.23 8.68 2.44
CA THR A 202 25.09 9.81 3.36
C THR A 202 25.52 9.44 4.78
N PRO A 203 26.09 10.38 5.55
CA PRO A 203 26.45 10.12 6.94
C PRO A 203 25.29 9.68 7.84
N SER A 204 24.06 10.15 7.56
CA SER A 204 22.86 9.75 8.31
C SER A 204 22.52 8.29 8.07
N VAL A 205 22.45 7.86 6.81
CA VAL A 205 22.19 6.46 6.43
C VAL A 205 23.27 5.54 6.99
N ALA A 206 24.54 5.89 6.78
CA ALA A 206 25.67 5.10 7.28
C ALA A 206 25.68 4.98 8.80
N SER A 207 25.31 6.05 9.52
CA SER A 207 25.19 6.00 10.98
C SER A 207 24.01 5.15 11.43
N TRP A 208 22.89 5.21 10.72
CA TRP A 208 21.69 4.44 11.07
C TRP A 208 21.90 2.94 10.87
N LEU A 209 22.60 2.52 9.81
CA LEU A 209 22.87 1.11 9.51
C LEU A 209 23.82 0.43 10.51
N ARG A 210 24.53 1.20 11.34
CA ARG A 210 25.51 0.68 12.29
C ARG A 210 24.87 0.31 13.63
N SER A 211 25.31 -0.81 14.20
CA SER A 211 24.92 -1.22 15.56
C SER A 211 25.57 -0.37 16.65
N GLY A 212 26.74 0.22 16.35
CA GLY A 212 27.58 0.93 17.32
C GLY A 212 28.34 -0.01 18.28
N GLU A 213 28.29 -1.32 18.05
CA GLU A 213 29.00 -2.32 18.83
C GLU A 213 29.82 -3.27 17.93
N GLY A 214 31.10 -3.45 18.26
CA GLY A 214 31.98 -4.41 17.60
C GLY A 214 32.26 -4.13 16.12
N GLY A 215 31.95 -2.92 15.64
CA GLY A 215 32.05 -2.52 14.24
C GLY A 215 30.97 -3.12 13.34
N ARG A 216 29.88 -3.69 13.90
CA ARG A 216 28.85 -4.42 13.14
C ARG A 216 27.80 -3.50 12.54
N LEU A 217 27.22 -3.92 11.43
CA LEU A 217 25.95 -3.40 10.90
C LEU A 217 24.76 -4.04 11.63
N LYS A 218 23.65 -3.30 11.72
CA LYS A 218 22.38 -3.79 12.25
C LYS A 218 21.83 -4.91 11.36
N VAL A 219 21.13 -5.86 11.97
CA VAL A 219 20.43 -6.97 11.32
C VAL A 219 19.18 -7.29 12.10
N THR A 220 18.18 -7.87 11.43
CA THR A 220 17.01 -8.47 12.10
C THR A 220 17.21 -9.97 12.20
N GLU A 221 17.09 -10.53 13.41
CA GLU A 221 17.19 -11.97 13.62
C GLU A 221 15.95 -12.68 13.09
N ASN A 222 16.14 -13.78 12.36
CA ASN A 222 15.07 -14.59 11.79
C ASN A 222 15.43 -16.08 11.86
N THR A 223 14.44 -16.96 11.82
CA THR A 223 14.62 -18.43 11.84
C THR A 223 15.45 -18.94 10.65
N ASN A 224 15.46 -18.22 9.53
CA ASN A 224 16.27 -18.49 8.34
C ASN A 224 17.65 -17.79 8.37
N GLY A 225 18.02 -17.17 9.49
CA GLY A 225 19.25 -16.43 9.70
C GLY A 225 19.08 -14.91 9.58
N PRO A 226 20.11 -14.11 9.93
CA PRO A 226 19.99 -12.65 9.99
C PRO A 226 19.60 -12.02 8.64
N LEU A 227 18.58 -11.17 8.65
CA LEU A 227 18.11 -10.39 7.48
C LEU A 227 18.65 -8.95 7.55
N LEU A 228 18.28 -8.12 6.57
CA LEU A 228 18.50 -6.68 6.65
C LEU A 228 17.86 -6.11 7.93
N PRO A 229 18.38 -4.99 8.47
CA PRO A 229 17.71 -4.31 9.57
C PRO A 229 16.31 -3.87 9.13
N LEU A 230 15.31 -4.28 9.90
CA LEU A 230 13.93 -3.85 9.73
C LEU A 230 13.78 -2.53 10.49
N ALA A 231 13.31 -1.49 9.82
CA ALA A 231 12.95 -0.26 10.50
C ALA A 231 11.65 -0.47 11.28
N ASP A 232 11.60 0.05 12.51
CA ASP A 232 10.33 0.15 13.21
C ASP A 232 9.39 1.07 12.40
N PRO A 233 8.08 0.77 12.32
CA PRO A 233 7.12 1.57 11.54
C PRO A 233 7.23 3.08 11.83
N ASP A 234 7.50 3.43 13.09
CA ASP A 234 7.55 4.80 13.61
C ASP A 234 8.96 5.41 13.63
N ASP A 235 9.98 4.71 13.13
CA ASP A 235 11.33 5.27 13.08
C ASP A 235 11.48 6.26 11.91
N ASP A 236 11.13 7.52 12.18
CA ASP A 236 11.33 8.67 11.28
C ASP A 236 12.82 8.93 10.94
N THR A 237 13.75 8.30 11.67
CA THR A 237 15.19 8.40 11.40
C THR A 237 15.69 7.32 10.45
N ALA A 238 14.88 6.30 10.16
CA ALA A 238 15.24 5.23 9.26
C ALA A 238 15.25 5.71 7.80
N PRO A 239 16.27 5.35 7.01
CA PRO A 239 16.32 5.65 5.58
C PRO A 239 15.10 5.10 4.81
N GLY A 240 14.61 5.86 3.83
CA GLY A 240 13.54 5.38 2.95
C GLY A 240 13.98 4.31 1.96
N MET A 241 13.10 3.32 1.74
CA MET A 241 13.30 2.22 0.79
C MET A 241 12.24 2.28 -0.31
N SER A 242 12.59 2.88 -1.46
CA SER A 242 11.67 3.01 -2.59
C SER A 242 12.28 3.42 -3.92
N PHE A 243 11.39 3.40 -4.91
CA PHE A 243 11.56 4.10 -6.16
C PHE A 243 10.22 4.66 -6.66
N VAL A 244 10.22 5.94 -7.09
CA VAL A 244 9.10 6.63 -7.79
C VAL A 244 7.69 6.51 -7.17
N GLY A 245 7.58 6.27 -5.86
CA GLY A 245 6.30 6.13 -5.14
C GLY A 245 5.86 4.68 -4.88
N PHE A 246 6.66 3.68 -5.26
CA PHE A 246 6.49 2.29 -4.85
C PHE A 246 7.32 2.01 -3.59
N SER A 247 6.68 1.45 -2.56
CA SER A 247 7.33 1.01 -1.32
C SER A 247 7.31 -0.51 -1.22
N ALA A 248 8.32 -1.06 -0.55
CA ALA A 248 8.33 -2.46 -0.15
C ALA A 248 7.16 -2.76 0.80
N SER A 249 6.73 -4.01 0.84
CA SER A 249 5.81 -4.50 1.87
C SER A 249 6.42 -4.23 3.26
N GLU A 250 7.64 -4.73 3.49
CA GLU A 250 8.39 -4.57 4.73
C GLU A 250 9.56 -3.56 4.58
N ARG A 251 9.83 -2.73 5.60
CA ARG A 251 10.91 -1.72 5.58
C ARG A 251 12.29 -2.30 5.90
N TYR A 252 12.76 -3.27 5.12
CA TYR A 252 14.14 -3.76 5.22
C TYR A 252 15.13 -2.73 4.68
N ILE A 253 15.96 -2.16 5.54
CA ILE A 253 16.83 -1.04 5.20
C ILE A 253 18.20 -1.51 4.70
N ALA A 254 18.70 -0.86 3.65
CA ALA A 254 20.05 -1.05 3.12
C ALA A 254 20.75 0.30 2.88
N GLY A 255 21.97 0.27 2.32
CA GLY A 255 22.70 1.47 1.93
C GLY A 255 22.08 2.20 0.73
N ASP A 256 21.45 1.46 -0.18
CA ASP A 256 20.73 2.01 -1.34
C ASP A 256 19.21 1.81 -1.19
N SER A 257 18.43 2.84 -1.55
CA SER A 257 16.97 2.84 -1.35
C SER A 257 16.21 1.83 -2.22
N ARG A 258 16.84 1.21 -3.22
CA ARG A 258 16.20 0.27 -4.14
C ARG A 258 16.38 -1.19 -3.74
N ALA A 259 17.02 -1.49 -2.59
CA ALA A 259 17.37 -2.86 -2.20
C ALA A 259 16.19 -3.85 -2.07
N ASN A 260 14.95 -3.34 -2.01
CA ASN A 260 13.72 -4.14 -1.89
C ASN A 260 12.95 -4.28 -3.21
N GLU A 261 13.51 -3.83 -4.34
CA GLU A 261 12.82 -3.87 -5.63
C GLU A 261 12.31 -5.28 -5.96
N HIS A 262 13.08 -6.33 -5.64
CA HIS A 262 12.63 -7.73 -5.66
C HIS A 262 13.50 -8.59 -4.74
N ALA A 263 12.97 -9.75 -4.33
CA ALA A 263 13.59 -10.62 -3.32
C ALA A 263 15.04 -11.05 -3.64
N ALA A 264 15.37 -11.27 -4.92
CA ALA A 264 16.74 -11.62 -5.33
C ALA A 264 17.75 -10.49 -5.06
N LEU A 265 17.38 -9.23 -5.30
CA LEU A 265 18.25 -8.09 -5.00
C LEU A 265 18.46 -7.95 -3.49
N THR A 266 17.37 -8.06 -2.72
CA THR A 266 17.42 -8.04 -1.25
C THR A 266 18.33 -9.14 -0.71
N ALA A 267 18.32 -10.33 -1.28
CA ALA A 267 19.21 -11.43 -0.90
C ALA A 267 20.71 -11.08 -1.04
N VAL A 268 21.10 -10.32 -2.08
CA VAL A 268 22.48 -9.85 -2.26
C VAL A 268 22.86 -8.79 -1.23
N HIS A 269 21.96 -7.89 -0.88
CA HIS A 269 22.22 -6.94 0.22
C HIS A 269 22.39 -7.66 1.56
N ILE A 270 21.55 -8.66 1.87
CA ILE A 270 21.70 -9.52 3.06
C ILE A 270 23.06 -10.20 3.06
N LEU A 271 23.46 -10.78 1.91
CA LEU A 271 24.74 -11.47 1.75
C LEU A 271 25.92 -10.57 2.15
N MET A 272 25.92 -9.32 1.69
CA MET A 272 27.03 -8.39 1.95
C MET A 272 27.06 -7.86 3.38
N ILE A 273 25.90 -7.64 4.01
CA ILE A 273 25.84 -7.30 5.44
C ILE A 273 26.34 -8.46 6.30
N ARG A 274 25.97 -9.71 5.96
CA ARG A 274 26.49 -10.90 6.64
C ARG A 274 28.00 -11.01 6.52
N GLU A 275 28.57 -10.78 5.33
CA GLU A 275 30.02 -10.80 5.16
C GLU A 275 30.71 -9.70 5.97
N HIS A 276 30.16 -8.47 5.99
CA HIS A 276 30.68 -7.39 6.84
C HIS A 276 30.72 -7.80 8.31
N ASN A 277 29.60 -8.29 8.85
CA ASN A 277 29.51 -8.67 10.26
C ASN A 277 30.43 -9.85 10.60
N ARG A 278 30.60 -10.81 9.69
CA ARG A 278 31.55 -11.91 9.84
C ARG A 278 33.00 -11.41 9.97
N ILE A 279 33.39 -10.44 9.13
CA ILE A 279 34.71 -9.81 9.19
C ILE A 279 34.87 -9.00 10.47
N ALA A 280 33.85 -8.22 10.87
CA ALA A 280 33.86 -7.42 12.09
C ALA A 280 34.06 -8.30 13.34
N ASP A 281 33.32 -9.40 13.46
CA ASP A 281 33.41 -10.35 14.58
C ASP A 281 34.82 -10.98 14.69
N LEU A 282 35.42 -11.28 13.53
CA LEU A 282 36.77 -11.82 13.45
C LEU A 282 37.83 -10.78 13.85
N LEU A 283 37.74 -9.55 13.35
CA LEU A 283 38.61 -8.44 13.73
C LEU A 283 38.50 -8.13 15.22
N GLN A 284 37.29 -8.14 15.78
CA GLN A 284 37.06 -7.93 17.21
C GLN A 284 37.76 -8.99 18.07
N THR A 285 37.76 -10.25 17.61
CA THR A 285 38.44 -11.37 18.28
C THR A 285 39.97 -11.22 18.23
N GLN A 286 40.50 -10.78 17.09
CA GLN A 286 41.94 -10.63 16.88
C GLN A 286 42.51 -9.36 17.51
N HIS A 287 41.72 -8.31 17.55
CA HIS A 287 42.08 -6.99 18.06
C HIS A 287 41.11 -6.52 19.16
N PRO A 288 41.10 -7.14 20.36
CA PRO A 288 40.17 -6.80 21.45
C PRO A 288 40.25 -5.36 21.98
N ASN A 289 41.25 -4.59 21.55
CA ASN A 289 41.46 -3.20 21.97
C ASN A 289 41.11 -2.18 20.87
N TRP A 290 40.71 -2.61 19.68
CA TRP A 290 40.22 -1.70 18.64
C TRP A 290 38.85 -1.16 19.04
N THR A 291 38.56 0.07 18.61
CA THR A 291 37.25 0.69 18.80
C THR A 291 36.24 0.15 17.79
N ASP A 292 34.95 0.43 18.02
CA ASP A 292 33.88 0.14 17.05
C ASP A 292 34.21 0.72 15.66
N GLU A 293 34.65 1.98 15.61
CA GLU A 293 35.00 2.67 14.37
C GLU A 293 36.19 2.01 13.66
N ASP A 294 37.22 1.63 14.41
CA ASP A 294 38.40 0.95 13.87
C ASP A 294 38.02 -0.35 13.16
N ILE A 295 37.14 -1.14 13.79
CA ILE A 295 36.68 -2.43 13.25
C ILE A 295 35.75 -2.21 12.06
N TYR A 296 34.80 -1.28 12.17
CA TYR A 296 33.87 -0.93 11.10
C TYR A 296 34.61 -0.51 9.82
N GLN A 297 35.58 0.40 9.93
CA GLN A 297 36.33 0.87 8.74
C GLN A 297 37.22 -0.21 8.14
N ALA A 298 37.83 -1.07 8.97
CA ALA A 298 38.63 -2.19 8.48
C ALA A 298 37.77 -3.23 7.76
N ALA A 299 36.61 -3.60 8.34
CA ALA A 299 35.65 -4.51 7.73
C ALA A 299 35.06 -3.93 6.44
N ARG A 300 34.62 -2.67 6.46
CA ARG A 300 34.13 -1.94 5.29
C ARG A 300 35.14 -1.96 4.16
N LYS A 301 36.39 -1.56 4.41
CA LYS A 301 37.47 -1.55 3.40
C LYS A 301 37.69 -2.94 2.79
N TYR A 302 37.72 -3.99 3.61
CA TYR A 302 37.94 -5.35 3.11
C TYR A 302 36.76 -5.85 2.26
N VAL A 303 35.52 -5.64 2.70
CA VAL A 303 34.33 -6.04 1.93
C VAL A 303 34.20 -5.24 0.63
N THR A 304 34.50 -3.94 0.64
CA THR A 304 34.56 -3.12 -0.59
C THR A 304 35.59 -3.71 -1.56
N ALA A 305 36.75 -4.17 -1.09
CA ALA A 305 37.73 -4.84 -1.93
C ALA A 305 37.21 -6.15 -2.54
N LEU A 306 36.39 -6.93 -1.80
CA LEU A 306 35.73 -8.11 -2.34
C LEU A 306 34.72 -7.75 -3.44
N ILE A 307 33.91 -6.69 -3.24
CA ILE A 307 32.96 -6.18 -4.25
C ILE A 307 33.71 -5.76 -5.52
N GLN A 308 34.81 -5.01 -5.37
CA GLN A 308 35.67 -4.63 -6.49
C GLN A 308 36.25 -5.87 -7.20
N LYS A 309 36.80 -6.83 -6.43
CA LYS A 309 37.39 -8.05 -7.00
C LYS A 309 36.36 -8.86 -7.79
N VAL A 310 35.18 -9.12 -7.23
CA VAL A 310 34.12 -9.88 -7.94
C VAL A 310 33.70 -9.13 -9.21
N THR A 311 33.57 -7.80 -9.13
CA THR A 311 33.18 -6.98 -10.29
C THR A 311 34.22 -7.04 -11.42
N TYR A 312 35.50 -6.85 -11.12
CA TYR A 312 36.56 -6.75 -12.13
C TYR A 312 37.08 -8.10 -12.63
N ASP A 313 37.02 -9.16 -11.82
CA ASP A 313 37.60 -10.46 -12.15
C ASP A 313 36.58 -11.55 -12.52
N GLU A 314 35.32 -11.43 -12.08
CA GLU A 314 34.26 -12.40 -12.39
C GLU A 314 33.20 -11.77 -13.32
N TYR A 315 32.53 -10.70 -12.87
CA TYR A 315 31.40 -10.11 -13.60
C TYR A 315 31.79 -9.54 -14.97
N LEU A 316 32.71 -8.56 -15.03
CA LEU A 316 33.09 -7.93 -16.31
C LEU A 316 33.67 -8.94 -17.32
N PRO A 317 34.61 -9.84 -16.94
CA PRO A 317 35.15 -10.81 -17.88
C PRO A 317 34.13 -11.86 -18.34
N SER A 318 33.15 -12.24 -17.52
CA SER A 318 32.11 -13.20 -17.91
C SER A 318 31.25 -12.70 -19.09
N MET A 319 31.12 -11.37 -19.23
CA MET A 319 30.42 -10.73 -20.34
C MET A 319 31.32 -10.39 -21.55
N GLY A 320 32.62 -10.74 -21.49
CA GLY A 320 33.61 -10.38 -22.50
C GLY A 320 34.16 -8.94 -22.37
N VAL A 321 33.96 -8.27 -21.23
CA VAL A 321 34.55 -6.94 -20.96
C VAL A 321 35.93 -7.13 -20.33
N HIS A 322 36.96 -7.06 -21.15
CA HIS A 322 38.34 -7.29 -20.72
C HIS A 322 39.13 -5.99 -20.59
N LEU A 323 39.44 -5.60 -19.35
CA LEU A 323 40.27 -4.44 -19.07
C LEU A 323 41.76 -4.74 -19.31
N PRO A 324 42.57 -3.74 -19.69
CA PRO A 324 44.03 -3.87 -19.70
C PRO A 324 44.57 -4.09 -18.29
N GLU A 325 45.76 -4.69 -18.20
CA GLU A 325 46.49 -4.90 -16.93
C GLU A 325 46.61 -3.58 -16.15
N TYR A 326 46.26 -3.61 -14.88
CA TYR A 326 46.26 -2.42 -14.03
C TYR A 326 47.68 -1.86 -13.86
N GLN A 327 47.85 -0.55 -14.10
CA GLN A 327 49.15 0.14 -14.03
C GLN A 327 49.32 0.99 -12.76
N GLY A 328 48.36 0.92 -11.83
CA GLY A 328 48.28 1.78 -10.66
C GLY A 328 47.42 3.02 -10.88
N PHE A 329 47.14 3.73 -9.80
CA PHE A 329 46.31 4.93 -9.79
C PHE A 329 46.92 6.07 -10.62
N ASP A 330 46.09 6.69 -11.48
CA ASP A 330 46.42 7.87 -12.28
C ASP A 330 45.51 9.06 -11.88
N PRO A 331 46.05 10.09 -11.20
CA PRO A 331 45.27 11.22 -10.71
C PRO A 331 44.84 12.20 -11.82
N THR A 332 45.12 11.90 -13.10
CA THR A 332 44.69 12.68 -14.26
C THR A 332 43.43 12.11 -14.93
N VAL A 333 42.99 10.92 -14.52
CA VAL A 333 41.75 10.28 -14.98
C VAL A 333 40.55 10.97 -14.32
N ASP A 334 39.48 11.17 -15.09
CA ASP A 334 38.19 11.64 -14.57
C ASP A 334 37.30 10.41 -14.28
N PRO A 335 37.11 10.02 -13.01
CA PRO A 335 36.42 8.78 -12.66
C PRO A 335 34.91 8.91 -12.74
N ARG A 336 34.37 10.09 -13.06
CA ARG A 336 32.94 10.38 -12.96
C ARG A 336 32.08 9.41 -13.78
N ILE A 337 30.94 9.04 -13.23
CA ILE A 337 29.94 8.26 -13.97
C ILE A 337 29.43 9.09 -15.14
N THR A 338 29.48 8.51 -16.34
CA THR A 338 28.96 9.19 -17.51
C THR A 338 27.46 9.06 -17.63
N ASN A 339 26.81 10.12 -18.10
CA ASN A 339 25.37 10.13 -18.35
C ASN A 339 24.98 9.02 -19.37
N ALA A 340 25.84 8.77 -20.35
CA ALA A 340 25.66 7.69 -21.32
C ALA A 340 25.70 6.30 -20.68
N PHE A 341 26.61 6.07 -19.72
CA PHE A 341 26.71 4.80 -19.02
C PHE A 341 25.45 4.51 -18.21
N ALA A 342 25.03 5.45 -17.37
CA ALA A 342 23.88 5.31 -16.46
C ALA A 342 22.52 5.22 -17.18
N THR A 343 22.40 5.81 -18.38
CA THR A 343 21.14 5.80 -19.14
C THR A 343 21.09 4.77 -20.26
N LEU A 344 22.23 4.17 -20.66
CA LEU A 344 22.31 3.24 -21.78
C LEU A 344 22.96 1.91 -21.36
N SER A 345 24.29 1.87 -21.29
CA SER A 345 25.02 0.60 -21.28
C SER A 345 24.85 -0.21 -19.99
N PHE A 346 24.61 0.44 -18.84
CA PHE A 346 24.40 -0.29 -17.59
C PHE A 346 22.94 -0.63 -17.30
N ARG A 347 22.04 -0.29 -18.23
CA ARG A 347 20.65 -0.78 -18.25
C ARG A 347 20.49 -2.10 -19.02
N MET A 348 21.60 -2.63 -19.55
CA MET A 348 21.65 -3.87 -20.32
C MET A 348 20.98 -5.05 -19.61
N GLY A 349 21.03 -5.06 -18.26
CA GLY A 349 20.41 -6.06 -17.40
C GLY A 349 18.91 -6.22 -17.63
N HIS A 350 18.20 -5.18 -18.08
CA HIS A 350 16.75 -5.26 -18.27
C HIS A 350 16.33 -6.26 -19.36
N SER A 351 17.18 -6.49 -20.38
CA SER A 351 16.96 -7.53 -21.40
C SER A 351 17.31 -8.94 -20.91
N GLN A 352 18.14 -9.05 -19.87
CA GLN A 352 18.70 -10.32 -19.38
C GLN A 352 17.83 -11.00 -18.31
N ILE A 353 16.81 -10.31 -17.83
CA ILE A 353 15.93 -10.78 -16.76
C ILE A 353 14.95 -11.84 -17.28
N GLY A 354 14.94 -13.00 -16.60
CA GLY A 354 14.01 -14.09 -16.85
C GLY A 354 12.61 -13.90 -16.25
N VAL A 355 11.67 -14.73 -16.70
CA VAL A 355 10.24 -14.67 -16.30
C VAL A 355 9.98 -15.12 -14.85
N LEU A 356 10.86 -15.95 -14.30
CA LEU A 356 10.72 -16.57 -12.99
C LEU A 356 12.02 -16.41 -12.20
N THR A 357 11.94 -16.08 -10.92
CA THR A 357 13.01 -16.32 -9.96
C THR A 357 12.83 -17.73 -9.39
N GLU A 358 13.66 -18.67 -9.82
CA GLU A 358 13.62 -20.05 -9.34
C GLU A 358 14.01 -20.14 -7.85
N ARG A 359 13.36 -21.07 -7.12
CA ARG A 359 13.65 -21.32 -5.70
C ARG A 359 13.80 -22.82 -5.46
N LEU A 360 15.00 -23.23 -5.07
CA LEU A 360 15.40 -24.63 -5.07
C LEU A 360 15.88 -25.14 -3.71
N HIS A 361 15.58 -26.41 -3.40
CA HIS A 361 16.25 -27.17 -2.36
C HIS A 361 17.69 -27.51 -2.74
N GLU A 362 18.48 -28.07 -1.81
CA GLU A 362 19.86 -28.48 -2.10
C GLU A 362 19.98 -29.49 -3.24
N ASN A 363 19.01 -30.39 -3.38
CA ASN A 363 18.97 -31.37 -4.47
C ASN A 363 18.51 -30.78 -5.83
N ARG A 364 18.39 -29.45 -5.94
CA ARG A 364 17.87 -28.70 -7.10
C ARG A 364 16.44 -29.05 -7.51
N SER A 365 15.64 -29.60 -6.60
CA SER A 365 14.19 -29.69 -6.76
C SER A 365 13.52 -28.40 -6.25
N SER A 366 12.40 -28.01 -6.85
CA SER A 366 11.64 -26.84 -6.44
C SER A 366 11.14 -26.96 -5.00
N ILE A 367 11.15 -25.85 -4.26
CA ILE A 367 10.55 -25.77 -2.93
C ILE A 367 9.02 -25.84 -2.97
N SER A 368 8.37 -26.09 -1.84
CA SER A 368 6.89 -26.15 -1.73
C SER A 368 6.20 -24.88 -2.20
N SER A 369 6.80 -23.72 -1.92
CA SER A 369 6.28 -22.41 -2.33
C SER A 369 6.48 -22.11 -3.83
N GLY A 370 7.17 -22.96 -4.59
CA GLY A 370 7.39 -22.80 -6.04
C GLY A 370 8.31 -21.63 -6.43
N PRO A 371 8.51 -21.31 -7.72
CA PRO A 371 9.22 -20.11 -8.18
C PRO A 371 8.39 -18.83 -7.98
N ILE A 372 9.04 -17.66 -8.01
CA ILE A 372 8.36 -16.35 -7.96
C ILE A 372 8.26 -15.81 -9.40
N ALA A 373 7.05 -15.46 -9.86
CA ALA A 373 6.90 -14.77 -11.13
C ALA A 373 7.40 -13.32 -11.01
N MET A 374 8.15 -12.84 -12.00
CA MET A 374 8.80 -11.52 -11.89
C MET A 374 7.80 -10.39 -11.65
N HIS A 375 6.60 -10.45 -12.22
CA HIS A 375 5.55 -9.44 -12.01
C HIS A 375 4.92 -9.47 -10.61
N ASP A 376 5.02 -10.58 -9.87
CA ASP A 376 4.48 -10.74 -8.51
C ASP A 376 5.53 -10.48 -7.43
N GLY A 377 6.82 -10.51 -7.79
CA GLY A 377 7.94 -10.40 -6.86
C GLY A 377 8.42 -8.97 -6.56
N PHE A 378 7.87 -7.97 -7.26
CA PHE A 378 8.29 -6.58 -7.07
C PHE A 378 7.86 -6.05 -5.70
N TRP A 379 8.79 -5.40 -4.98
CA TRP A 379 8.54 -4.77 -3.68
C TRP A 379 7.98 -5.72 -2.61
N ASN A 380 8.22 -7.03 -2.77
CA ASN A 380 7.70 -8.07 -1.88
C ASN A 380 8.86 -8.90 -1.28
N PRO A 381 9.54 -8.39 -0.24
CA PRO A 381 10.59 -9.12 0.46
C PRO A 381 10.06 -10.25 1.37
N ASN A 382 8.74 -10.34 1.60
CA ASN A 382 8.14 -11.28 2.56
C ASN A 382 8.49 -12.75 2.26
N SER A 383 8.72 -13.09 0.99
CA SER A 383 9.20 -14.43 0.60
C SER A 383 10.53 -14.83 1.29
N LEU A 384 11.37 -13.88 1.69
CA LEU A 384 12.61 -14.13 2.44
C LEU A 384 12.35 -14.56 3.88
N VAL A 385 11.21 -14.15 4.45
CA VAL A 385 10.80 -14.48 5.82
C VAL A 385 10.09 -15.83 5.83
N THR A 386 9.13 -16.02 4.94
CA THR A 386 8.18 -17.14 4.96
C THR A 386 8.64 -18.37 4.17
N ASP A 387 9.45 -18.19 3.11
CA ASP A 387 9.76 -19.25 2.13
C ASP A 387 11.21 -19.76 2.18
N GLY A 388 11.87 -19.69 3.33
CA GLY A 388 13.15 -20.37 3.58
C GLY A 388 14.41 -19.53 3.39
N GLY A 389 14.32 -18.21 3.34
CA GLY A 389 15.47 -17.30 3.36
C GLY A 389 16.14 -17.07 2.01
N ILE A 390 17.43 -16.73 2.05
CA ILE A 390 18.24 -16.39 0.86
C ILE A 390 18.73 -17.63 0.11
N GLU A 391 18.79 -18.80 0.77
CA GLU A 391 19.41 -20.00 0.23
C GLU A 391 18.67 -20.59 -0.99
N PRO A 392 17.34 -20.73 -0.98
CA PRO A 392 16.62 -21.22 -2.16
C PRO A 392 16.78 -20.33 -3.39
N ILE A 393 16.86 -19.01 -3.16
CA ILE A 393 17.03 -18.01 -4.21
C ILE A 393 18.42 -18.13 -4.83
N PHE A 394 19.49 -18.13 -4.03
CA PHE A 394 20.85 -18.24 -4.57
C PHE A 394 21.10 -19.54 -5.34
N ARG A 395 20.49 -20.67 -4.91
CA ARG A 395 20.51 -21.91 -5.68
C ARG A 395 19.76 -21.78 -7.01
N GLY A 396 18.60 -21.13 -7.01
CA GLY A 396 17.83 -20.88 -8.24
C GLY A 396 18.55 -19.97 -9.22
N LEU A 397 19.16 -18.88 -8.74
CA LEU A 397 19.94 -17.94 -9.53
C LEU A 397 21.17 -18.61 -10.17
N ALA A 398 21.88 -19.43 -9.40
CA ALA A 398 23.03 -20.18 -9.89
C ALA A 398 22.64 -21.28 -10.89
N TYR A 399 21.44 -21.84 -10.77
CA TYR A 399 20.93 -22.91 -11.63
C TYR A 399 20.37 -22.41 -12.97
N THR A 400 19.77 -21.21 -12.97
CA THR A 400 19.01 -20.70 -14.11
C THR A 400 19.92 -19.91 -15.05
N THR A 401 19.81 -20.17 -16.35
CA THR A 401 20.48 -19.38 -17.39
C THR A 401 19.70 -18.10 -17.61
N GLN A 402 20.38 -16.95 -17.60
CA GLN A 402 19.76 -15.66 -17.86
C GLN A 402 19.22 -15.56 -19.30
N GLU A 403 18.36 -14.57 -19.55
CA GLU A 403 17.95 -14.22 -20.91
C GLU A 403 19.12 -13.55 -21.67
N ALA A 404 19.06 -13.63 -22.99
CA ALA A 404 20.05 -13.03 -23.88
C ALA A 404 19.99 -11.50 -23.81
N ASN A 405 21.15 -10.86 -23.97
CA ASN A 405 21.21 -9.40 -24.10
C ASN A 405 20.78 -8.97 -25.51
N ASP A 406 19.49 -8.81 -25.76
CA ASP A 406 19.01 -8.44 -27.09
C ASP A 406 17.94 -7.34 -27.01
N VAL A 407 17.31 -7.04 -28.16
CA VAL A 407 16.26 -6.02 -28.19
C VAL A 407 15.01 -6.42 -27.40
N GLY A 408 14.85 -7.70 -27.04
CA GLY A 408 13.70 -8.29 -26.38
C GLY A 408 13.63 -8.00 -24.88
N TYR A 409 12.40 -7.84 -24.39
CA TYR A 409 12.09 -7.69 -22.99
C TYR A 409 10.92 -8.64 -22.66
N ILE A 410 10.99 -9.31 -21.51
CA ILE A 410 9.92 -10.17 -21.03
C ILE A 410 8.63 -9.38 -20.75
N ASP A 411 7.48 -10.04 -20.87
CA ASP A 411 6.16 -9.43 -20.66
C ASP A 411 6.03 -8.75 -19.28
N ALA A 412 6.63 -9.35 -18.24
CA ALA A 412 6.59 -8.83 -16.88
C ALA A 412 7.19 -7.41 -16.76
N LEU A 413 8.28 -7.12 -17.48
CA LEU A 413 8.91 -5.79 -17.47
C LEU A 413 8.32 -4.84 -18.52
N ARG A 414 7.82 -5.40 -19.61
CA ARG A 414 7.40 -4.66 -20.79
C ARG A 414 5.93 -4.21 -20.74
N ASN A 415 5.08 -4.98 -20.08
CA ASN A 415 3.64 -4.72 -20.02
C ASN A 415 3.09 -4.68 -18.60
N ARG A 416 3.77 -5.32 -17.63
CA ARG A 416 3.24 -5.54 -16.28
C ARG A 416 4.11 -4.95 -15.16
N MET A 417 5.07 -4.10 -15.51
CA MET A 417 6.01 -3.61 -14.50
C MET A 417 5.21 -2.78 -13.48
N PHE A 418 5.22 -3.25 -12.23
CA PHE A 418 4.51 -2.69 -11.08
C PHE A 418 2.97 -2.56 -11.23
N GLY A 419 2.34 -3.32 -12.15
CA GLY A 419 0.88 -3.29 -12.28
C GLY A 419 0.31 -4.05 -13.48
N ILE A 420 -1.00 -4.02 -13.63
CA ILE A 420 -1.72 -4.74 -14.70
C ILE A 420 -1.63 -3.94 -16.01
N PRO A 421 -1.39 -4.55 -17.18
CA PRO A 421 -1.37 -3.85 -18.47
C PRO A 421 -2.62 -3.00 -18.69
N GLY A 422 -2.42 -1.73 -19.08
CA GLY A 422 -3.51 -0.76 -19.31
C GLY A 422 -4.22 -0.30 -18.03
N LYS A 423 -3.79 -0.82 -16.86
CA LYS A 423 -4.28 -0.53 -15.52
C LYS A 423 -3.10 -0.47 -14.52
N GLY A 424 -2.07 0.33 -14.82
CA GLY A 424 -0.91 0.56 -13.93
C GLY A 424 0.39 -0.11 -14.37
N GLY A 425 0.30 -1.13 -15.22
CA GLY A 425 1.46 -1.79 -15.81
C GLY A 425 2.28 -0.82 -16.66
N MET A 426 3.58 -0.81 -16.42
CA MET A 426 4.53 0.01 -17.16
C MET A 426 5.36 -0.82 -18.15
N ASP A 427 6.10 -0.11 -19.00
CA ASP A 427 6.97 -0.68 -20.03
C ASP A 427 8.42 -0.21 -19.83
N MET A 428 9.27 -1.10 -19.33
CA MET A 428 10.68 -0.79 -19.06
C MET A 428 11.46 -0.41 -20.33
N CYS A 429 11.23 -1.09 -21.46
CA CYS A 429 11.87 -0.75 -22.74
C CYS A 429 11.48 0.68 -23.18
N ALA A 430 10.19 1.02 -23.06
CA ALA A 430 9.72 2.37 -23.37
C ALA A 430 10.30 3.43 -22.40
N ILE A 431 10.42 3.11 -21.12
CA ILE A 431 11.00 3.98 -20.09
C ILE A 431 12.50 4.19 -20.34
N ASP A 432 13.26 3.17 -20.70
CA ASP A 432 14.69 3.30 -21.00
C ASP A 432 14.93 4.23 -22.19
N ILE A 433 14.15 4.06 -23.27
CA ILE A 433 14.17 4.97 -24.43
C ILE A 433 13.84 6.40 -23.98
N GLN A 434 12.73 6.59 -23.25
CA GLN A 434 12.25 7.91 -22.86
C GLN A 434 13.21 8.59 -21.86
N ARG A 435 13.87 7.83 -20.97
CA ARG A 435 14.89 8.35 -20.04
C ARG A 435 16.13 8.83 -20.77
N GLY A 436 16.56 8.12 -21.83
CA GLY A 436 17.62 8.61 -22.72
C GLY A 436 17.23 9.92 -23.43
N ARG A 437 15.96 10.06 -23.83
CA ARG A 437 15.43 11.31 -24.41
C ARG A 437 15.35 12.44 -23.39
N ASP A 438 14.90 12.16 -22.17
CA ASP A 438 14.84 13.09 -21.04
C ASP A 438 16.22 13.68 -20.72
N HIS A 439 17.24 12.82 -20.67
CA HIS A 439 18.63 13.20 -20.38
C HIS A 439 19.34 13.84 -21.59
N GLY A 440 18.64 14.07 -22.70
CA GLY A 440 19.18 14.71 -23.90
C GLY A 440 20.33 13.93 -24.55
N ILE A 441 20.38 12.61 -24.34
CA ILE A 441 21.45 11.73 -24.84
C ILE A 441 21.54 11.86 -26.37
N PRO A 442 22.73 12.04 -26.98
CA PRO A 442 22.88 12.08 -28.44
C PRO A 442 22.48 10.80 -29.17
N ASN A 443 22.24 10.90 -30.48
CA ASN A 443 21.88 9.73 -31.30
C ASN A 443 23.01 8.70 -31.45
N TYR A 444 22.64 7.48 -31.85
CA TYR A 444 23.54 6.34 -31.95
C TYR A 444 24.77 6.60 -32.84
N GLY A 445 24.58 7.23 -34.01
CA GLY A 445 25.68 7.54 -34.92
C GLY A 445 26.73 8.47 -34.30
N SER A 446 26.28 9.44 -33.50
CA SER A 446 27.17 10.36 -32.77
C SER A 446 27.99 9.62 -31.71
N TYR A 447 27.38 8.66 -31.00
CA TYR A 447 28.09 7.86 -29.99
C TYR A 447 29.11 6.91 -30.58
N ARG A 448 28.76 6.18 -31.66
CA ARG A 448 29.75 5.35 -32.37
C ARG A 448 30.97 6.18 -32.77
N GLN A 449 30.74 7.38 -33.30
CA GLN A 449 31.84 8.28 -33.66
C GLN A 449 32.67 8.73 -32.45
N SER A 450 32.04 9.09 -31.32
CA SER A 450 32.78 9.51 -30.11
C SER A 450 33.61 8.38 -29.50
N LEU A 451 33.13 7.15 -29.62
CA LEU A 451 33.82 5.93 -29.17
C LEU A 451 34.91 5.47 -30.14
N GLY A 452 35.07 6.14 -31.29
CA GLY A 452 36.06 5.78 -32.30
C GLY A 452 35.70 4.55 -33.14
N LEU A 453 34.43 4.14 -33.11
CA LEU A 453 33.92 2.97 -33.83
C LEU A 453 33.61 3.30 -35.29
N SER A 454 33.53 2.25 -36.11
CA SER A 454 33.24 2.42 -37.55
C SER A 454 31.83 2.99 -37.77
N PRO A 455 31.65 3.99 -38.66
CA PRO A 455 30.33 4.49 -39.02
C PRO A 455 29.46 3.42 -39.67
N VAL A 456 28.16 3.49 -39.43
CA VAL A 456 27.15 2.55 -39.94
C VAL A 456 26.12 3.29 -40.80
N ASN A 457 25.54 2.61 -41.78
CA ASN A 457 24.54 3.16 -42.69
C ASN A 457 23.24 2.36 -42.71
N ASN A 458 23.29 1.06 -42.40
CA ASN A 458 22.13 0.17 -42.38
C ASN A 458 22.19 -0.75 -41.15
N TRP A 459 21.04 -1.29 -40.74
CA TRP A 459 20.95 -2.28 -39.67
C TRP A 459 21.75 -3.55 -39.95
N SER A 460 21.84 -3.96 -41.22
CA SER A 460 22.69 -5.07 -41.66
C SER A 460 24.20 -4.82 -41.51
N ASP A 461 24.63 -3.62 -41.11
CA ASP A 461 26.04 -3.34 -40.82
C ASP A 461 26.43 -3.79 -39.39
N ILE A 462 25.44 -4.05 -38.52
CA ILE A 462 25.66 -4.40 -37.10
C ILE A 462 25.02 -5.72 -36.67
N THR A 463 24.11 -6.30 -37.45
CA THR A 463 23.50 -7.61 -37.17
C THR A 463 23.15 -8.34 -38.46
N ASP A 464 23.31 -9.66 -38.45
CA ASP A 464 22.89 -10.56 -39.52
C ASP A 464 21.50 -11.20 -39.23
N ASP A 465 20.86 -10.91 -38.08
CA ASP A 465 19.54 -11.43 -37.73
C ASP A 465 18.43 -10.72 -38.53
N PRO A 466 17.74 -11.42 -39.45
CA PRO A 466 16.71 -10.80 -40.28
C PRO A 466 15.50 -10.27 -39.48
N ASP A 467 15.18 -10.83 -38.31
CA ASP A 467 14.06 -10.37 -37.49
C ASP A 467 14.39 -9.03 -36.83
N THR A 468 15.56 -8.94 -36.18
CA THR A 468 16.08 -7.69 -35.61
C THR A 468 16.22 -6.60 -36.68
N ILE A 469 16.81 -6.89 -37.85
CA ILE A 469 16.90 -5.92 -38.97
C ILE A 469 15.51 -5.40 -39.33
N GLN A 470 14.54 -6.29 -39.51
CA GLN A 470 13.18 -5.90 -39.92
C GLN A 470 12.50 -5.01 -38.87
N LYS A 471 12.55 -5.40 -37.59
CA LYS A 471 11.98 -4.63 -36.48
C LYS A 471 12.63 -3.25 -36.37
N MET A 472 13.96 -3.21 -36.43
CA MET A 472 14.71 -1.97 -36.27
C MET A 472 14.58 -1.03 -37.48
N GLU A 473 14.48 -1.54 -38.72
CA GLU A 473 14.13 -0.73 -39.90
C GLU A 473 12.72 -0.12 -39.79
N GLN A 474 11.78 -0.85 -39.18
CA GLN A 474 10.42 -0.37 -38.96
C GLN A 474 10.37 0.70 -37.86
N ALA A 475 11.06 0.50 -36.73
CA ALA A 475 11.11 1.47 -35.63
C ALA A 475 11.95 2.71 -35.99
N TYR A 476 13.07 2.51 -36.69
CA TYR A 476 14.07 3.53 -37.03
C TYR A 476 14.56 3.35 -38.48
N PRO A 477 13.96 4.06 -39.45
CA PRO A 477 14.37 3.99 -40.85
C PRO A 477 15.81 4.46 -41.12
N ASP A 478 16.40 5.26 -40.24
CA ASP A 478 17.81 5.68 -40.27
C ASP A 478 18.48 5.31 -38.95
N ILE A 479 19.43 4.37 -39.02
CA ILE A 479 20.19 3.87 -37.87
C ILE A 479 20.95 4.99 -37.15
N ASN A 480 21.38 6.04 -37.85
CA ASN A 480 22.20 7.08 -37.22
C ASN A 480 21.42 7.94 -36.22
N ILE A 481 20.10 8.09 -36.41
CA ILE A 481 19.25 8.92 -35.55
C ILE A 481 18.55 8.10 -34.46
N ALA A 482 18.75 6.78 -34.43
CA ALA A 482 18.11 5.90 -33.47
C ALA A 482 18.46 6.28 -32.02
N ASP A 483 17.55 5.99 -31.10
CA ASP A 483 17.86 6.01 -29.67
C ASP A 483 18.98 4.99 -29.41
N PRO A 484 20.13 5.40 -28.84
CA PRO A 484 21.32 4.55 -28.78
C PRO A 484 21.09 3.20 -28.11
N ILE A 485 20.28 3.13 -27.06
CA ILE A 485 20.06 1.89 -26.32
C ILE A 485 19.50 0.78 -27.21
N MET A 486 18.52 1.12 -28.06
CA MET A 486 17.92 0.15 -28.98
C MET A 486 18.87 -0.30 -30.07
N ALA A 487 19.72 0.62 -30.55
CA ALA A 487 20.73 0.27 -31.53
C ALA A 487 21.86 -0.58 -30.92
N MET A 488 22.21 -0.35 -29.66
CA MET A 488 23.21 -1.12 -28.91
C MET A 488 22.75 -2.56 -28.65
N TYR A 489 21.50 -2.76 -28.23
CA TYR A 489 20.91 -4.11 -28.10
C TYR A 489 20.79 -4.87 -29.42
N ALA A 490 20.75 -4.15 -30.55
CA ALA A 490 20.66 -4.75 -31.87
C ALA A 490 22.02 -5.16 -32.45
N GLU A 491 23.15 -4.83 -31.79
CA GLU A 491 24.48 -5.19 -32.27
C GLU A 491 24.78 -6.68 -32.03
N GLU A 492 25.38 -7.35 -33.01
CA GLU A 492 25.82 -8.73 -32.89
C GLU A 492 26.96 -8.88 -31.87
N HIS A 493 26.91 -9.97 -31.11
CA HIS A 493 27.87 -10.26 -30.06
C HIS A 493 29.11 -11.00 -30.58
N PRO A 494 30.29 -10.75 -30.01
CA PRO A 494 31.47 -11.57 -30.26
C PRO A 494 31.30 -12.98 -29.67
N SER A 495 32.07 -13.96 -30.14
CA SER A 495 31.94 -15.36 -29.69
C SER A 495 32.33 -15.61 -28.22
N ASP A 496 32.94 -14.63 -27.57
CA ASP A 496 33.46 -14.65 -26.20
C ASP A 496 32.87 -13.55 -25.32
N GLY A 497 31.74 -12.94 -25.71
CA GLY A 497 31.03 -11.96 -24.90
C GLY A 497 29.55 -11.86 -25.28
N ILE A 498 28.78 -11.16 -24.45
CA ILE A 498 27.32 -11.04 -24.61
C ILE A 498 26.88 -9.63 -25.03
N LEU A 499 27.83 -8.76 -25.41
CA LEU A 499 27.57 -7.35 -25.65
C LEU A 499 28.05 -6.93 -27.03
N GLY A 500 27.28 -6.06 -27.67
CA GLY A 500 27.68 -5.33 -28.87
C GLY A 500 28.90 -4.42 -28.66
N GLU A 501 29.57 -4.08 -29.77
CA GLU A 501 30.79 -3.24 -29.79
C GLU A 501 30.61 -1.89 -29.07
N SER A 502 29.48 -1.21 -29.26
CA SER A 502 29.22 0.11 -28.67
C SER A 502 28.92 0.02 -27.17
N MET A 503 28.13 -0.98 -26.76
CA MET A 503 27.80 -1.18 -25.35
C MET A 503 29.03 -1.61 -24.56
N ASN A 504 29.81 -2.54 -25.10
CA ASN A 504 31.08 -2.98 -24.53
C ASN A 504 32.07 -1.81 -24.39
N ALA A 505 32.18 -0.95 -25.41
CA ALA A 505 33.08 0.21 -25.36
C ALA A 505 32.73 1.21 -24.25
N LEU A 506 31.45 1.46 -23.98
CA LEU A 506 31.02 2.34 -22.88
C LEU A 506 31.28 1.72 -21.51
N LEU A 507 30.99 0.43 -21.34
CA LEU A 507 31.29 -0.31 -20.11
C LEU A 507 32.78 -0.34 -19.82
N LEU A 508 33.59 -0.69 -20.82
CA LEU A 508 35.04 -0.71 -20.72
C LEU A 508 35.60 0.67 -20.35
N ASP A 509 35.15 1.74 -21.01
CA ASP A 509 35.56 3.11 -20.71
C ASP A 509 35.20 3.51 -19.27
N GLN A 510 33.97 3.26 -18.82
CA GLN A 510 33.54 3.63 -17.47
C GLN A 510 34.30 2.87 -16.39
N PHE A 511 34.36 1.54 -16.47
CA PHE A 511 35.02 0.73 -15.45
C PHE A 511 36.54 0.91 -15.46
N LEU A 512 37.15 1.21 -16.61
CA LEU A 512 38.57 1.58 -16.67
C LEU A 512 38.84 2.89 -15.93
N ARG A 513 38.00 3.91 -16.11
CA ARG A 513 38.15 5.19 -15.39
C ARG A 513 37.89 5.07 -13.90
N LEU A 514 36.89 4.28 -13.50
CA LEU A 514 36.62 3.99 -12.09
C LEU A 514 37.82 3.31 -11.43
N ARG A 515 38.42 2.32 -12.09
CA ARG A 515 39.59 1.60 -11.57
C ARG A 515 40.83 2.49 -11.49
N ASP A 516 41.17 3.12 -12.61
CA ASP A 516 42.44 3.83 -12.75
C ASP A 516 42.41 5.21 -12.05
N GLY A 517 41.22 5.79 -11.85
CA GLY A 517 41.00 7.05 -11.15
C GLY A 517 40.69 6.90 -9.64
N ASP A 518 40.68 5.68 -9.09
CA ASP A 518 40.42 5.44 -7.68
C ASP A 518 41.73 5.21 -6.89
N PRO A 519 42.10 6.12 -5.96
CA PRO A 519 43.31 5.96 -5.15
C PRO A 519 43.24 4.77 -4.18
N LEU A 520 42.05 4.28 -3.82
CA LEU A 520 41.83 3.15 -2.91
C LEU A 520 41.37 1.87 -3.62
N PHE A 521 41.45 1.80 -4.95
CA PHE A 521 41.22 0.55 -5.68
C PHE A 521 42.08 -0.57 -5.07
N TYR A 522 41.50 -1.75 -4.82
CA TYR A 522 42.09 -2.74 -3.91
C TYR A 522 43.52 -3.19 -4.26
N LEU A 523 43.87 -3.24 -5.55
CA LEU A 523 45.25 -3.57 -6.00
C LEU A 523 46.27 -2.47 -5.68
N ASN A 524 45.83 -1.22 -5.50
CA ASN A 524 46.66 -0.07 -5.17
C ASN A 524 46.72 0.24 -3.67
N ASP A 525 45.75 -0.22 -2.89
CA ASP A 525 45.63 0.12 -1.47
C ASP A 525 46.76 -0.53 -0.64
N PRO A 526 47.62 0.26 0.04
CA PRO A 526 48.69 -0.26 0.89
C PRO A 526 48.18 -1.04 2.11
N ASP A 527 46.98 -0.74 2.63
CA ASP A 527 46.42 -1.38 3.81
C ASP A 527 45.96 -2.82 3.53
N LEU A 528 45.65 -3.13 2.26
CA LEU A 528 45.17 -4.45 1.83
C LEU A 528 46.30 -5.39 1.37
N GLN A 529 47.53 -4.91 1.24
CA GLN A 529 48.66 -5.70 0.72
C GLN A 529 48.95 -6.97 1.52
N SER A 530 48.64 -6.99 2.82
CA SER A 530 48.80 -8.19 3.66
C SER A 530 47.74 -9.26 3.41
N SER A 531 46.61 -8.89 2.81
CA SER A 531 45.44 -9.75 2.55
C SER A 531 45.16 -9.90 1.05
N ILE A 532 46.04 -9.41 0.18
CA ILE A 532 45.78 -9.34 -1.26
C ILE A 532 45.65 -10.70 -1.92
N GLU A 533 46.50 -11.67 -1.54
CA GLU A 533 46.44 -13.05 -2.06
C GLU A 533 45.10 -13.73 -1.71
N GLU A 534 44.52 -13.39 -0.57
CA GLU A 534 43.22 -13.89 -0.14
C GLU A 534 42.07 -13.22 -0.91
N ILE A 535 42.12 -11.90 -1.08
CA ILE A 535 41.12 -11.14 -1.85
C ILE A 535 41.08 -11.67 -3.29
N GLU A 536 42.25 -11.79 -3.94
CA GLU A 536 42.37 -12.28 -5.32
C GLU A 536 41.87 -13.73 -5.49
N THR A 537 41.88 -14.54 -4.43
CA THR A 537 41.43 -15.95 -4.48
C THR A 537 40.00 -16.18 -3.98
N THR A 538 39.33 -15.14 -3.46
CA THR A 538 37.94 -15.22 -2.99
C THR A 538 36.97 -14.95 -4.13
N THR A 539 36.06 -15.88 -4.43
CA THR A 539 35.01 -15.78 -5.46
C THR A 539 33.68 -15.29 -4.88
N LEU A 540 32.72 -14.92 -5.73
CA LEU A 540 31.35 -14.66 -5.27
C LEU A 540 30.74 -15.90 -4.58
N THR A 541 30.96 -17.09 -5.14
CA THR A 541 30.54 -18.35 -4.54
C THR A 541 31.12 -18.53 -3.13
N ASP A 542 32.40 -18.19 -2.91
CA ASP A 542 32.99 -18.27 -1.56
C ASP A 542 32.24 -17.36 -0.57
N ILE A 543 31.89 -16.14 -0.97
CA ILE A 543 31.13 -15.19 -0.15
C ILE A 543 29.75 -15.78 0.17
N ILE A 544 29.06 -16.36 -0.83
CA ILE A 544 27.76 -17.03 -0.64
C ILE A 544 27.89 -18.17 0.37
N LEU A 545 28.85 -19.09 0.19
CA LEU A 545 29.01 -20.26 1.08
C LEU A 545 29.40 -19.86 2.51
N ARG A 546 30.18 -18.79 2.71
CA ARG A 546 30.55 -18.27 4.05
C ARG A 546 29.36 -17.72 4.83
N ASN A 547 28.32 -17.26 4.15
CA ASN A 547 27.23 -16.46 4.73
C ASN A 547 25.85 -17.10 4.55
N SER A 548 25.82 -18.37 4.15
CA SER A 548 24.61 -19.15 3.93
C SER A 548 24.77 -20.59 4.41
N ARG A 549 23.65 -21.33 4.46
CA ARG A 549 23.64 -22.76 4.75
C ARG A 549 23.76 -23.62 3.48
N ILE A 550 24.22 -23.05 2.38
CA ILE A 550 24.35 -23.78 1.12
C ILE A 550 25.52 -24.76 1.21
N GLU A 551 25.28 -26.02 0.84
CA GLU A 551 26.28 -27.10 0.92
C GLU A 551 27.31 -27.03 -0.21
N ALA A 552 26.85 -26.79 -1.44
CA ALA A 552 27.72 -26.73 -2.61
C ALA A 552 27.12 -25.91 -3.76
N LEU A 553 27.99 -25.24 -4.49
CA LEU A 553 27.71 -24.48 -5.72
C LEU A 553 28.89 -24.64 -6.69
N GLN A 554 28.70 -24.25 -7.94
CA GLN A 554 29.78 -24.05 -8.89
C GLN A 554 30.69 -22.90 -8.42
N CYS A 555 32.00 -23.05 -8.59
CA CYS A 555 32.96 -22.05 -8.10
C CYS A 555 32.86 -20.69 -8.81
N ASP A 556 32.40 -20.68 -10.06
CA ASP A 556 32.09 -19.47 -10.81
C ASP A 556 30.58 -19.37 -11.00
N SER A 557 29.91 -18.71 -10.07
CA SER A 557 28.46 -18.55 -10.08
C SER A 557 27.96 -17.60 -11.16
N MET A 558 28.82 -16.92 -11.92
CA MET A 558 28.40 -16.09 -13.07
C MET A 558 27.90 -16.95 -14.23
N PHE A 559 28.22 -18.25 -14.25
CA PHE A 559 27.73 -19.22 -15.23
C PHE A 559 26.75 -20.21 -14.59
N ALA A 560 25.71 -20.59 -15.34
CA ALA A 560 24.67 -21.48 -14.86
C ALA A 560 25.20 -22.90 -14.61
N GLU A 561 24.62 -23.59 -13.63
CA GLU A 561 24.99 -24.97 -13.29
C GLU A 561 24.79 -25.93 -14.49
N THR A 562 25.84 -26.69 -14.84
CA THR A 562 25.77 -27.65 -15.97
C THR A 562 25.71 -29.12 -15.52
N ASP A 563 26.27 -29.47 -14.36
CA ASP A 563 26.23 -30.83 -13.77
C ASP A 563 26.28 -30.78 -12.24
N PHE A 564 25.17 -31.16 -11.58
CA PHE A 564 25.07 -31.24 -10.11
C PHE A 564 26.11 -32.17 -9.47
N ALA A 565 26.58 -33.20 -10.18
CA ALA A 565 27.59 -34.12 -9.65
C ALA A 565 29.02 -33.55 -9.69
N ALA A 566 29.22 -32.39 -10.31
CA ALA A 566 30.51 -31.75 -10.54
C ALA A 566 30.66 -30.41 -9.79
N MET A 567 29.93 -30.20 -8.68
CA MET A 567 30.10 -29.03 -7.83
C MET A 567 31.47 -29.05 -7.16
N ASP A 568 32.34 -28.11 -7.55
CA ASP A 568 33.75 -28.06 -7.15
C ASP A 568 34.01 -27.17 -5.92
N CYS A 569 33.04 -26.35 -5.51
CA CYS A 569 33.09 -25.50 -4.32
C CYS A 569 32.09 -25.98 -3.27
N ILE A 570 32.62 -26.39 -2.10
CA ILE A 570 31.86 -27.08 -1.04
C ILE A 570 32.04 -26.31 0.27
N ASN A 571 30.97 -26.24 1.07
CA ASN A 571 30.98 -25.66 2.40
C ASN A 571 31.37 -26.71 3.46
N GLU A 572 32.65 -26.78 3.85
CA GLU A 572 33.12 -27.71 4.88
C GLU A 572 32.86 -27.22 6.34
N ASN A 573 32.35 -25.99 6.52
CA ASN A 573 32.14 -25.38 7.83
C ASN A 573 30.76 -25.65 8.46
N LEU A 574 29.89 -26.39 7.75
CA LEU A 574 28.62 -26.86 8.31
C LEU A 574 28.90 -27.95 9.36
N GLY A 575 28.77 -27.61 10.65
CA GLY A 575 28.86 -28.59 11.74
C GLY A 575 27.77 -29.67 11.68
N GLU A 576 27.73 -30.61 12.65
CA GLU A 576 26.69 -31.66 12.74
C GLU A 576 25.24 -31.12 12.89
N GLU A 577 25.05 -29.81 13.02
CA GLU A 577 23.74 -29.14 13.01
C GLU A 577 23.29 -28.81 11.58
N VAL A 578 23.06 -29.84 10.78
CA VAL A 578 22.13 -29.73 9.65
C VAL A 578 20.73 -29.69 10.25
N ILE A 579 20.20 -28.49 10.46
CA ILE A 579 18.76 -28.33 10.70
C ILE A 579 18.09 -28.73 9.37
N PRO A 580 17.26 -29.79 9.33
CA PRO A 580 16.50 -30.12 8.12
C PRO A 580 15.68 -28.89 7.70
N ASP A 581 15.39 -28.76 6.39
CA ASP A 581 14.46 -27.76 5.85
C ASP A 581 13.36 -27.47 6.88
N PRO A 582 13.13 -26.20 7.25
CA PRO A 582 12.26 -25.86 8.36
C PRO A 582 10.94 -26.62 8.19
N VAL A 583 10.66 -27.51 9.14
CA VAL A 583 9.30 -27.95 9.36
C VAL A 583 8.59 -26.67 9.74
N VAL A 584 7.66 -26.22 8.90
CA VAL A 584 6.68 -25.21 9.28
C VAL A 584 5.99 -25.75 10.52
N ILE A 585 6.44 -25.30 11.69
CA ILE A 585 5.73 -25.45 12.94
C ILE A 585 4.81 -24.25 12.97
N ILE A 586 3.60 -24.46 12.45
CA ILE A 586 2.44 -23.66 12.83
C ILE A 586 2.29 -23.87 14.36
N GLY A 587 2.25 -22.77 15.11
CA GLY A 587 2.80 -22.54 16.44
C GLY A 587 2.33 -23.46 17.58
N GLU A 588 3.16 -23.54 18.64
CA GLU A 588 2.90 -24.34 19.85
C GLU A 588 1.78 -23.78 20.76
N ASN A 589 1.05 -22.75 20.34
CA ASN A 589 -0.13 -22.20 21.02
C ASN A 589 -1.16 -21.62 20.02
N GLU A 590 -1.30 -22.18 18.82
CA GLU A 590 -2.37 -21.76 17.92
C GLU A 590 -3.73 -22.10 18.55
N LYS A 591 -4.48 -21.06 18.93
CA LYS A 591 -5.95 -21.17 18.86
C LYS A 591 -6.23 -21.57 17.39
N GLU A 592 -6.96 -22.66 17.19
CA GLU A 592 -7.47 -22.97 15.84
C GLU A 592 -8.36 -21.79 15.44
N PHE A 593 -7.93 -21.08 14.39
CA PHE A 593 -8.72 -20.06 13.74
C PHE A 593 -9.84 -20.74 12.93
N VAL A 594 -11.11 -20.41 13.21
CA VAL A 594 -12.26 -21.06 12.59
C VAL A 594 -13.25 -20.00 12.12
N LEU A 595 -13.01 -19.45 10.92
CA LEU A 595 -14.04 -18.66 10.22
C LEU A 595 -15.26 -19.55 9.95
N ASN A 596 -16.41 -19.19 10.53
CA ASN A 596 -17.67 -19.92 10.37
C ASN A 596 -18.68 -19.21 9.45
N ALA A 597 -18.23 -18.31 8.59
CA ALA A 597 -19.04 -17.68 7.55
C ALA A 597 -18.56 -18.06 6.15
N ARG A 598 -19.46 -18.03 5.18
CA ARG A 598 -19.13 -18.08 3.76
C ARG A 598 -20.12 -17.27 2.95
N PHE A 599 -19.59 -16.37 2.12
CA PHE A 599 -20.38 -15.51 1.27
C PHE A 599 -20.65 -16.13 -0.11
N THR A 600 -21.88 -15.98 -0.58
CA THR A 600 -22.29 -16.37 -1.94
C THR A 600 -22.80 -15.16 -2.69
N GLU A 601 -22.20 -14.85 -3.84
CA GLU A 601 -22.71 -13.77 -4.69
C GLU A 601 -24.10 -14.10 -5.25
N GLN A 602 -25.07 -13.21 -5.02
CA GLN A 602 -26.47 -13.34 -5.42
C GLN A 602 -26.97 -12.13 -6.23
N THR A 603 -26.07 -11.32 -6.79
CA THR A 603 -26.38 -10.08 -7.53
C THR A 603 -27.48 -10.22 -8.60
N GLU A 604 -27.44 -11.27 -9.43
CA GLU A 604 -28.48 -11.52 -10.46
C GLU A 604 -29.82 -11.96 -9.82
N ARG A 605 -29.77 -12.73 -8.74
CA ARG A 605 -30.97 -13.21 -8.05
C ARG A 605 -31.68 -12.07 -7.33
N SER A 606 -30.91 -11.15 -6.75
CA SER A 606 -31.43 -10.02 -5.97
C SER A 606 -32.07 -8.95 -6.85
N GLY A 607 -31.70 -8.88 -8.13
CA GLY A 607 -32.18 -7.89 -9.10
C GLY A 607 -31.37 -6.60 -9.11
N LEU A 608 -30.28 -6.53 -8.33
CA LEU A 608 -29.37 -5.39 -8.30
C LEU A 608 -28.46 -5.34 -9.54
N ASP A 609 -28.34 -6.45 -10.29
CA ASP A 609 -27.66 -6.50 -11.61
C ASP A 609 -28.29 -5.55 -12.66
N GLN A 610 -29.52 -5.08 -12.42
CA GLN A 610 -30.23 -4.16 -13.32
C GLN A 610 -29.81 -2.70 -13.15
N ILE A 611 -29.05 -2.37 -12.10
CA ILE A 611 -28.57 -1.02 -11.85
C ILE A 611 -27.54 -0.64 -12.91
N ASN A 612 -27.83 0.42 -13.64
CA ASN A 612 -26.92 0.96 -14.65
C ASN A 612 -26.27 2.25 -14.15
N LEU A 613 -25.12 2.13 -13.50
CA LEU A 613 -24.35 3.28 -13.02
C LEU A 613 -23.80 4.17 -14.15
N GLY A 614 -23.77 3.67 -15.39
CA GLY A 614 -23.22 4.37 -16.55
C GLY A 614 -22.06 3.60 -17.18
N GLN A 615 -21.12 4.34 -17.78
CA GLN A 615 -19.87 3.75 -18.24
C GLN A 615 -19.07 3.31 -17.01
N PRO A 616 -18.58 2.05 -16.94
CA PRO A 616 -17.67 1.64 -15.87
C PRO A 616 -16.44 2.55 -15.79
N LEU A 617 -16.09 2.95 -14.58
CA LEU A 617 -14.94 3.80 -14.28
C LEU A 617 -13.96 3.04 -13.37
N GLU A 618 -12.68 3.19 -13.61
CA GLU A 618 -11.60 2.31 -13.20
C GLU A 618 -10.58 3.04 -12.31
N PHE A 619 -10.50 4.38 -12.34
CA PHE A 619 -9.50 5.08 -11.54
C PHE A 619 -9.87 6.47 -11.02
N SER A 620 -10.48 7.37 -11.81
CA SER A 620 -10.63 8.80 -11.45
C SER A 620 -12.07 9.16 -11.06
N SER A 621 -12.84 8.21 -10.54
CA SER A 621 -14.28 8.41 -10.29
C SER A 621 -14.66 8.25 -8.83
N TYR A 622 -15.73 8.92 -8.43
CA TYR A 622 -16.33 8.79 -7.10
C TYR A 622 -17.69 8.10 -7.16
N GLY A 623 -18.08 7.56 -6.01
CA GLY A 623 -19.30 6.78 -5.82
C GLY A 623 -19.25 5.39 -6.47
N PRO A 624 -20.37 4.65 -6.55
CA PRO A 624 -21.60 5.00 -5.87
C PRO A 624 -21.46 4.83 -4.35
N GLY A 625 -21.98 5.79 -3.59
CA GLY A 625 -22.28 5.56 -2.17
C GLY A 625 -23.46 4.60 -2.00
N ILE A 626 -23.50 3.85 -0.90
CA ILE A 626 -24.57 2.88 -0.62
C ILE A 626 -25.01 3.01 0.83
N ALA A 627 -26.32 3.17 1.06
CA ALA A 627 -26.91 3.25 2.38
C ALA A 627 -28.12 2.33 2.49
N ALA A 628 -28.23 1.63 3.62
CA ALA A 628 -29.29 0.65 3.89
C ALA A 628 -30.12 1.08 5.10
N GLU A 629 -31.45 1.11 4.97
CA GLU A 629 -32.40 1.41 6.05
C GLU A 629 -33.85 1.01 5.68
N ASP A 630 -34.73 0.78 6.65
CA ASP A 630 -36.17 0.53 6.44
C ASP A 630 -36.96 1.85 6.27
N CYS A 631 -37.04 2.36 5.03
CA CYS A 631 -37.67 3.64 4.75
C CYS A 631 -39.20 3.62 4.62
N ASP A 632 -39.86 2.46 4.57
CA ASP A 632 -41.33 2.36 4.55
C ASP A 632 -41.92 1.68 5.79
N GLY A 633 -41.08 1.37 6.77
CA GLY A 633 -41.48 0.82 8.07
C GLY A 633 -42.10 -0.57 7.96
N ASP A 634 -41.74 -1.34 6.93
CA ASP A 634 -42.29 -2.69 6.71
C ASP A 634 -41.49 -3.80 7.40
N GLY A 635 -40.39 -3.43 8.06
CA GLY A 635 -39.45 -4.28 8.77
C GLY A 635 -38.39 -4.92 7.86
N ARG A 636 -38.25 -4.47 6.60
CA ARG A 636 -37.23 -4.92 5.66
C ARG A 636 -36.31 -3.77 5.30
N ILE A 637 -35.03 -4.08 5.24
CA ILE A 637 -34.02 -3.07 4.92
C ILE A 637 -34.01 -2.79 3.41
N ASP A 638 -34.22 -1.54 3.05
CA ASP A 638 -34.20 -1.00 1.69
C ASP A 638 -32.82 -0.38 1.35
N LEU A 639 -32.60 -0.04 0.07
CA LEU A 639 -31.31 0.44 -0.43
C LEU A 639 -31.42 1.76 -1.19
N ALA A 640 -30.70 2.77 -0.70
CA ALA A 640 -30.38 3.99 -1.44
C ALA A 640 -28.97 3.88 -2.02
N ILE A 641 -28.83 4.22 -3.31
CA ILE A 641 -27.55 4.15 -4.03
C ILE A 641 -27.28 5.49 -4.70
N GLY A 642 -26.08 6.02 -4.49
CA GLY A 642 -25.62 7.30 -5.01
C GLY A 642 -25.22 7.25 -6.48
N ALA A 643 -24.86 8.41 -7.01
CA ALA A 643 -24.26 8.58 -8.32
C ALA A 643 -22.85 8.00 -8.40
N MET A 644 -22.48 7.53 -9.59
CA MET A 644 -21.10 7.31 -10.00
C MET A 644 -20.74 8.37 -11.05
N PHE A 645 -19.62 9.07 -10.88
CA PHE A 645 -19.22 10.16 -11.76
C PHE A 645 -17.70 10.39 -11.79
N ASP A 646 -17.22 10.99 -12.88
CA ASP A 646 -15.84 11.45 -13.11
C ASP A 646 -15.79 12.97 -12.91
N GLN A 647 -15.26 13.42 -11.78
CA GLN A 647 -15.23 14.82 -11.32
C GLN A 647 -14.33 15.75 -12.17
N GLU A 648 -13.38 15.18 -12.92
CA GLU A 648 -12.46 15.94 -13.78
C GLU A 648 -12.78 15.77 -15.27
N GLY A 649 -13.41 14.66 -15.64
CA GLY A 649 -13.52 14.19 -17.02
C GLY A 649 -12.23 13.54 -17.53
N TRP A 650 -11.29 13.20 -16.64
CA TRP A 650 -9.97 12.69 -17.02
C TRP A 650 -10.05 11.27 -17.56
N GLU A 651 -10.80 10.40 -16.89
CA GLU A 651 -10.96 9.02 -17.30
C GLU A 651 -11.81 8.90 -18.57
N THR A 652 -12.81 9.77 -18.69
CA THR A 652 -13.74 9.78 -19.83
C THR A 652 -13.25 10.60 -21.03
N ASP A 653 -12.06 11.22 -20.94
CA ASP A 653 -11.49 12.14 -21.94
C ASP A 653 -12.50 13.21 -22.41
N GLY A 654 -13.14 13.85 -21.42
CA GLY A 654 -14.29 14.71 -21.60
C GLY A 654 -14.40 15.83 -20.56
N PRO A 655 -15.51 16.58 -20.55
CA PRO A 655 -15.85 17.40 -19.39
C PRO A 655 -16.21 16.51 -18.19
N PRO A 656 -16.15 17.04 -16.96
CA PRO A 656 -16.70 16.36 -15.78
C PRO A 656 -18.10 15.82 -16.05
N THR A 657 -18.36 14.62 -15.53
CA THR A 657 -19.63 13.91 -15.72
C THR A 657 -20.48 13.98 -14.46
N GLU A 658 -21.77 13.70 -14.62
CA GLU A 658 -22.74 13.63 -13.52
C GLU A 658 -23.52 12.32 -13.64
N GLY A 659 -23.90 11.74 -12.51
CA GLY A 659 -24.65 10.48 -12.45
C GLY A 659 -26.11 10.69 -12.04
N ARG A 660 -26.68 9.64 -11.43
CA ARG A 660 -28.03 9.62 -10.87
C ARG A 660 -28.08 8.75 -9.63
N MET A 661 -29.07 8.99 -8.78
CA MET A 661 -29.34 8.16 -7.60
C MET A 661 -30.36 7.06 -7.93
N TYR A 662 -30.43 6.07 -7.05
CA TYR A 662 -31.39 4.97 -7.10
C TYR A 662 -32.00 4.69 -5.73
N MET A 663 -33.24 4.17 -5.74
CA MET A 663 -33.91 3.64 -4.56
C MET A 663 -34.49 2.27 -4.88
N TYR A 664 -34.17 1.28 -4.05
CA TYR A 664 -34.56 -0.11 -4.21
C TYR A 664 -35.25 -0.61 -2.96
N ARG A 665 -36.49 -1.10 -3.14
CA ARG A 665 -37.28 -1.69 -2.06
C ARG A 665 -37.05 -3.18 -1.96
N ASN A 666 -36.74 -3.67 -0.77
CA ASN A 666 -36.64 -5.07 -0.44
C ASN A 666 -38.04 -5.70 -0.35
N ILE A 667 -38.26 -6.72 -1.17
CA ILE A 667 -39.54 -7.45 -1.23
C ILE A 667 -39.45 -8.83 -0.57
N GLY A 668 -38.35 -9.11 0.13
CA GLY A 668 -38.04 -10.34 0.84
C GLY A 668 -37.36 -11.42 -0.01
N ASP A 669 -36.76 -12.38 0.70
CA ASP A 669 -35.91 -13.46 0.15
C ASP A 669 -34.68 -12.91 -0.63
N ASN A 670 -34.03 -11.87 -0.12
CA ASN A 670 -32.89 -11.18 -0.75
C ASN A 670 -33.19 -10.67 -2.17
N ARG A 671 -34.35 -10.02 -2.36
CA ARG A 671 -34.77 -9.48 -3.64
C ARG A 671 -35.24 -8.04 -3.53
N PHE A 672 -34.86 -7.24 -4.50
CA PHE A 672 -35.14 -5.81 -4.55
C PHE A 672 -35.93 -5.43 -5.81
N VAL A 673 -36.69 -4.35 -5.72
CA VAL A 673 -37.40 -3.73 -6.85
C VAL A 673 -37.07 -2.25 -6.94
N ASP A 674 -36.75 -1.78 -8.14
CA ASP A 674 -36.48 -0.37 -8.42
C ASP A 674 -37.74 0.48 -8.19
N ILE A 675 -37.67 1.40 -7.23
CA ILE A 675 -38.71 2.39 -6.93
C ILE A 675 -38.22 3.83 -7.18
N THR A 676 -37.10 4.03 -7.87
CA THR A 676 -36.44 5.34 -8.02
C THR A 676 -37.35 6.44 -8.59
N GLU A 677 -38.16 6.13 -9.61
CA GLU A 677 -39.09 7.14 -10.17
C GLU A 677 -40.20 7.51 -9.17
N ALA A 678 -40.64 6.55 -8.36
CA ALA A 678 -41.68 6.75 -7.36
C ALA A 678 -41.14 7.43 -6.10
N SER A 679 -39.87 7.20 -5.75
CA SER A 679 -39.23 7.77 -4.56
C SER A 679 -38.98 9.27 -4.71
N GLY A 680 -38.81 9.77 -5.94
CA GLY A 680 -38.54 11.19 -6.19
C GLY A 680 -37.07 11.59 -6.05
N LEU A 681 -36.17 10.62 -5.85
CA LEU A 681 -34.72 10.87 -5.88
C LEU A 681 -34.24 11.30 -7.28
N PRO A 682 -33.13 12.06 -7.38
CA PRO A 682 -32.61 12.57 -8.65
C PRO A 682 -32.28 11.46 -9.66
N MET A 683 -32.94 11.49 -10.81
CA MET A 683 -32.69 10.55 -11.92
C MET A 683 -31.61 11.03 -12.92
N ALA A 684 -31.00 12.20 -12.69
CA ALA A 684 -29.92 12.77 -13.47
C ALA A 684 -29.26 13.94 -12.70
N ASN A 685 -28.08 14.37 -13.16
CA ASN A 685 -27.33 15.52 -12.66
C ASN A 685 -27.01 15.45 -11.16
N SER A 686 -26.60 14.27 -10.69
CA SER A 686 -26.21 14.05 -9.30
C SER A 686 -24.71 13.77 -9.22
N THR A 687 -24.07 14.38 -8.22
CA THR A 687 -22.68 14.15 -7.82
C THR A 687 -22.63 13.71 -6.35
N SER A 688 -23.62 12.91 -5.96
CA SER A 688 -23.73 12.41 -4.58
C SER A 688 -22.58 11.47 -4.26
N VAL A 689 -21.90 11.70 -3.15
CA VAL A 689 -20.82 10.84 -2.65
C VAL A 689 -21.30 10.11 -1.39
N GLY A 690 -21.48 10.83 -0.29
CA GLY A 690 -21.96 10.27 0.97
C GLY A 690 -23.49 10.30 1.11
N LEU A 691 -24.02 9.20 1.66
CA LEU A 691 -25.43 9.01 1.99
C LEU A 691 -25.55 8.67 3.47
N THR A 692 -26.44 9.36 4.18
CA THR A 692 -26.66 9.16 5.62
C THR A 692 -28.15 9.21 5.93
N TRP A 693 -28.66 8.14 6.56
CA TRP A 693 -30.01 8.10 7.10
C TRP A 693 -30.06 8.72 8.50
N ALA A 694 -31.05 9.56 8.76
CA ALA A 694 -31.38 10.11 10.08
C ALA A 694 -32.81 10.64 10.06
N ASP A 695 -33.61 10.38 11.11
CA ASP A 695 -34.87 11.11 11.32
C ASP A 695 -34.56 12.50 11.91
N TYR A 696 -34.37 13.50 11.05
CA TYR A 696 -33.91 14.83 11.50
C TYR A 696 -35.04 15.68 12.11
N ASP A 697 -36.30 15.31 11.88
CA ASP A 697 -37.49 16.04 12.35
C ASP A 697 -38.35 15.30 13.38
N SER A 698 -37.84 14.16 13.85
CA SER A 698 -38.38 13.30 14.91
C SER A 698 -39.83 12.89 14.63
N ASP A 699 -40.16 12.60 13.37
CA ASP A 699 -41.49 12.17 12.96
C ASP A 699 -41.66 10.64 12.83
N GLY A 700 -40.57 9.90 13.05
CA GLY A 700 -40.48 8.45 13.03
C GLY A 700 -40.22 7.85 11.65
N ASP A 701 -40.03 8.68 10.62
CA ASP A 701 -39.66 8.24 9.27
C ASP A 701 -38.19 8.60 8.99
N MET A 702 -37.34 7.61 8.67
CA MET A 702 -35.93 7.88 8.35
C MET A 702 -35.78 8.74 7.10
N ASP A 703 -35.07 9.87 7.22
CA ASP A 703 -34.79 10.80 6.12
C ASP A 703 -33.38 10.62 5.56
N LEU A 704 -33.16 11.06 4.33
CA LEU A 704 -31.88 10.84 3.63
C LEU A 704 -31.12 12.16 3.41
N HIS A 705 -30.02 12.34 4.12
CA HIS A 705 -29.01 13.36 3.82
C HIS A 705 -28.09 12.90 2.69
N VAL A 706 -27.78 13.80 1.76
CA VAL A 706 -26.96 13.55 0.58
C VAL A 706 -25.88 14.63 0.45
N ALA A 707 -24.63 14.23 0.61
CA ALA A 707 -23.47 15.06 0.34
C ALA A 707 -23.18 15.10 -1.16
N ASN A 708 -23.18 16.29 -1.77
CA ASN A 708 -22.86 16.46 -3.19
C ASN A 708 -21.49 17.10 -3.38
N PHE A 709 -20.73 16.56 -4.32
CA PHE A 709 -19.35 16.97 -4.55
C PHE A 709 -19.21 18.12 -5.56
N GLY A 710 -19.91 18.05 -6.69
CA GLY A 710 -19.69 18.97 -7.82
C GLY A 710 -18.54 18.52 -8.74
N ASN A 711 -17.76 19.47 -9.27
CA ASN A 711 -16.71 19.22 -10.26
C ASN A 711 -15.38 19.83 -9.81
N VAL A 712 -14.26 19.32 -10.35
CA VAL A 712 -12.93 19.83 -10.00
C VAL A 712 -12.45 20.87 -11.01
N ASN A 713 -11.99 22.01 -10.51
CA ASN A 713 -11.21 22.97 -11.28
C ASN A 713 -10.33 23.82 -10.36
N LEU A 714 -9.06 23.46 -10.24
CA LEU A 714 -8.13 24.13 -9.32
C LEU A 714 -7.98 25.65 -9.53
N THR A 715 -8.41 26.19 -10.69
CA THR A 715 -8.39 27.64 -10.98
C THR A 715 -9.67 28.40 -10.61
N ARG A 716 -10.70 27.71 -10.13
CA ARG A 716 -12.01 28.27 -9.73
C ARG A 716 -12.40 27.79 -8.33
N ASP A 717 -13.22 28.59 -7.65
CA ASP A 717 -13.71 28.29 -6.30
C ASP A 717 -15.23 27.97 -6.32
N ASP A 718 -15.91 28.20 -7.45
CA ASP A 718 -17.37 28.08 -7.60
C ASP A 718 -17.81 26.79 -8.29
N THR A 719 -17.14 25.68 -7.98
CA THR A 719 -17.35 24.37 -8.65
C THR A 719 -17.98 23.27 -7.78
N GLY A 720 -18.15 23.53 -6.48
CA GLY A 720 -18.88 22.65 -5.56
C GLY A 720 -20.39 22.63 -5.83
N ALA A 721 -21.08 21.64 -5.27
CA ALA A 721 -22.51 21.44 -5.41
C ALA A 721 -23.24 21.58 -4.06
N PRO A 722 -24.52 22.03 -4.05
CA PRO A 722 -25.29 22.12 -2.80
C PRO A 722 -25.67 20.73 -2.27
N ASN A 723 -25.56 20.53 -0.96
CA ASN A 723 -26.08 19.33 -0.29
C ASN A 723 -27.61 19.23 -0.40
N ALA A 724 -28.13 18.02 -0.19
CA ALA A 724 -29.57 17.77 -0.18
C ALA A 724 -30.00 17.02 1.09
N LEU A 725 -31.25 17.26 1.52
CA LEU A 725 -31.91 16.54 2.59
C LEU A 725 -33.29 16.15 2.09
N TYR A 726 -33.54 14.86 2.02
CA TYR A 726 -34.75 14.29 1.48
C TYR A 726 -35.66 13.84 2.61
N LYS A 727 -36.67 14.67 2.91
CA LYS A 727 -37.71 14.32 3.87
C LYS A 727 -38.56 13.16 3.33
N ASN A 728 -38.64 12.07 4.06
CA ASN A 728 -39.47 10.91 3.80
C ASN A 728 -40.93 11.20 4.16
N ASN A 729 -41.87 10.56 3.48
CA ASN A 729 -43.31 10.66 3.75
C ASN A 729 -43.88 9.34 4.34
N GLY A 730 -42.99 8.49 4.87
CA GLY A 730 -43.31 7.19 5.47
C GLY A 730 -43.62 6.07 4.47
N ASP A 731 -43.24 6.24 3.20
CA ASP A 731 -43.44 5.22 2.14
C ASP A 731 -42.29 5.14 1.14
N CYS A 732 -41.09 5.60 1.55
CA CYS A 732 -39.91 5.83 0.72
C CYS A 732 -40.15 6.80 -0.45
N SER A 733 -41.09 7.74 -0.31
CA SER A 733 -41.21 8.90 -1.20
C SER A 733 -40.66 10.15 -0.52
N PHE A 734 -39.88 10.92 -1.27
CA PHE A 734 -39.01 11.95 -0.72
C PHE A 734 -39.30 13.34 -1.28
N VAL A 735 -39.08 14.35 -0.46
CA VAL A 735 -39.08 15.77 -0.86
C VAL A 735 -37.77 16.42 -0.41
N ASN A 736 -37.05 17.06 -1.33
CA ASN A 736 -35.84 17.79 -0.96
C ASN A 736 -36.20 19.09 -0.20
N VAL A 737 -35.76 19.20 1.05
CA VAL A 737 -36.01 20.30 1.97
C VAL A 737 -34.73 21.05 2.39
N ALA A 738 -33.56 20.73 1.83
CA ALA A 738 -32.27 21.29 2.26
C ALA A 738 -32.24 22.83 2.34
N GLN A 739 -32.79 23.51 1.34
CA GLN A 739 -32.89 24.98 1.33
C GLN A 739 -33.88 25.51 2.37
N GLU A 740 -34.95 24.77 2.65
CA GLU A 740 -35.96 25.17 3.62
C GLU A 740 -35.43 25.09 5.05
N VAL A 741 -34.57 24.10 5.32
CA VAL A 741 -33.99 23.86 6.65
C VAL A 741 -32.60 24.49 6.84
N GLY A 742 -31.95 24.97 5.77
CA GLY A 742 -30.73 25.80 5.87
C GLY A 742 -29.38 25.10 5.63
N ILE A 743 -29.35 23.96 4.95
CA ILE A 743 -28.12 23.17 4.72
C ILE A 743 -27.69 23.09 3.24
N ASP A 744 -28.23 23.95 2.35
CA ASP A 744 -27.96 23.94 0.90
C ASP A 744 -26.65 24.64 0.47
N ASN A 745 -25.65 24.68 1.35
CA ASN A 745 -24.35 25.29 1.07
C ASN A 745 -23.62 24.54 -0.06
N SER A 746 -23.03 25.28 -1.00
CA SER A 746 -22.35 24.70 -2.17
C SER A 746 -20.85 24.49 -1.89
N GLY A 747 -20.48 23.26 -1.56
CA GLY A 747 -19.10 22.82 -1.31
C GLY A 747 -18.76 21.56 -2.09
N HIS A 748 -17.54 21.05 -1.90
CA HIS A 748 -17.18 19.70 -2.36
C HIS A 748 -17.37 18.72 -1.20
N SER A 749 -18.64 18.46 -0.88
CA SER A 749 -19.01 17.67 0.29
C SER A 749 -18.82 16.18 0.05
N SER A 750 -18.27 15.50 1.07
CA SER A 750 -17.99 14.06 1.08
C SER A 750 -19.04 13.29 1.85
N LYS A 751 -19.34 13.71 3.09
CA LYS A 751 -20.30 13.03 3.99
C LYS A 751 -20.89 14.00 5.03
N GLY A 752 -22.08 13.67 5.52
CA GLY A 752 -22.68 14.31 6.71
C GLY A 752 -22.98 13.27 7.79
N ILE A 753 -22.77 13.62 9.05
CA ILE A 753 -23.03 12.76 10.22
C ILE A 753 -23.83 13.55 11.26
N PHE A 754 -24.68 12.85 12.00
CA PHE A 754 -25.64 13.43 12.95
C PHE A 754 -25.44 12.92 14.37
N ALA A 755 -25.57 13.83 15.33
CA ALA A 755 -25.61 13.53 16.76
C ALA A 755 -26.34 14.66 17.49
N ASP A 756 -26.86 14.41 18.69
CA ASP A 756 -27.40 15.45 19.58
C ASP A 756 -26.27 15.91 20.50
N TYR A 757 -25.43 16.86 20.07
CA TYR A 757 -24.16 17.15 20.78
C TYR A 757 -24.33 18.06 22.00
N ASP A 758 -25.48 18.74 22.09
CA ASP A 758 -25.79 19.65 23.20
C ASP A 758 -26.96 19.18 24.10
N HIS A 759 -27.42 17.95 23.85
CA HIS A 759 -28.42 17.20 24.62
C HIS A 759 -29.76 17.92 24.72
N ASP A 760 -30.09 18.69 23.68
CA ASP A 760 -31.38 19.37 23.57
C ASP A 760 -32.47 18.48 22.96
N GLY A 761 -32.10 17.28 22.49
CA GLY A 761 -32.97 16.24 21.96
C GLY A 761 -33.21 16.34 20.46
N ASP A 762 -32.51 17.24 19.76
CA ASP A 762 -32.54 17.40 18.30
C ASP A 762 -31.25 16.86 17.68
N LEU A 763 -31.32 16.17 16.53
CA LEU A 763 -30.11 15.78 15.82
C LEU A 763 -29.49 16.97 15.08
N ASP A 764 -28.24 17.27 15.43
CA ASP A 764 -27.37 18.24 14.78
C ASP A 764 -26.58 17.61 13.63
N LEU A 765 -26.08 18.42 12.70
CA LEU A 765 -25.40 17.93 11.49
C LEU A 765 -23.96 18.45 11.41
N TYR A 766 -22.99 17.55 11.33
CA TYR A 766 -21.64 17.85 10.89
C TYR A 766 -21.48 17.51 9.40
N SER A 767 -21.34 18.54 8.57
CA SER A 767 -21.16 18.43 7.11
C SER A 767 -19.69 18.58 6.74
N MET A 768 -19.10 17.50 6.24
CA MET A 768 -17.68 17.44 5.86
C MET A 768 -17.49 17.79 4.38
N ASN A 769 -16.44 18.55 4.11
CA ASN A 769 -15.96 18.87 2.79
C ASN A 769 -14.58 18.26 2.58
N PHE A 770 -14.43 17.59 1.44
CA PHE A 770 -13.14 17.09 1.00
C PHE A 770 -12.35 18.17 0.29
N GLY A 771 -13.02 19.13 -0.36
CA GLY A 771 -12.37 20.09 -1.25
C GLY A 771 -12.16 19.51 -2.65
N GLN A 772 -11.13 19.96 -3.36
CA GLN A 772 -10.86 19.57 -4.74
C GLN A 772 -9.59 18.73 -4.82
N VAL A 773 -9.65 17.61 -5.53
CA VAL A 773 -8.49 16.80 -5.86
C VAL A 773 -8.39 16.63 -7.36
N SER A 774 -7.21 16.90 -7.89
CA SER A 774 -6.86 16.64 -9.28
C SER A 774 -5.83 15.53 -9.34
N GLU A 775 -6.30 14.32 -9.61
CA GLU A 775 -5.48 13.14 -9.79
C GLU A 775 -4.61 13.24 -11.05
N ALA A 776 -5.10 13.92 -12.09
CA ALA A 776 -4.31 14.17 -13.30
C ALA A 776 -3.10 15.08 -13.05
N GLN A 777 -3.26 16.08 -12.18
CA GLN A 777 -2.24 17.08 -11.86
C GLN A 777 -1.45 16.77 -10.59
N MET A 778 -1.87 15.75 -9.82
CA MET A 778 -1.36 15.43 -8.49
C MET A 778 -1.40 16.65 -7.57
N ALA A 779 -2.56 17.34 -7.50
CA ALA A 779 -2.73 18.55 -6.71
C ALA A 779 -4.11 18.63 -6.06
N ILE A 780 -4.20 19.29 -4.91
CA ILE A 780 -5.42 19.42 -4.11
C ILE A 780 -5.70 20.85 -3.68
N LYS A 781 -6.91 21.09 -3.17
CA LYS A 781 -7.35 22.37 -2.63
C LYS A 781 -8.41 22.13 -1.54
N GLU A 782 -8.10 22.45 -0.30
CA GLU A 782 -8.99 22.21 0.85
C GLU A 782 -10.25 23.10 0.85
N ASP A 783 -11.35 22.59 1.44
CA ASP A 783 -12.60 23.32 1.72
C ASP A 783 -12.96 23.13 3.21
N THR A 784 -13.39 24.18 3.92
CA THR A 784 -13.73 24.08 5.35
C THR A 784 -15.04 23.34 5.62
N ASN A 785 -15.10 22.54 6.69
CA ASN A 785 -16.31 21.84 7.16
C ASN A 785 -17.32 22.79 7.85
N ILE A 786 -18.57 22.34 8.00
CA ILE A 786 -19.63 23.09 8.70
C ILE A 786 -20.33 22.23 9.76
N LEU A 787 -20.41 22.73 11.00
CA LEU A 787 -21.29 22.19 12.04
C LEU A 787 -22.59 23.01 12.09
N TYR A 788 -23.72 22.33 12.10
CA TYR A 788 -25.05 22.92 12.17
C TYR A 788 -25.78 22.46 13.43
N ARG A 789 -26.38 23.41 14.14
CA ARG A 789 -27.30 23.12 15.24
C ARG A 789 -28.74 23.06 14.74
N ASN A 790 -29.49 22.01 15.05
CA ASN A 790 -30.92 21.91 14.78
C ASN A 790 -31.73 22.61 15.88
N LEU A 791 -32.80 23.30 15.48
CA LEU A 791 -33.64 24.09 16.40
C LEU A 791 -35.09 23.54 16.43
N LEU A 792 -35.26 22.24 16.22
CA LEU A 792 -36.56 21.59 16.09
C LEU A 792 -37.41 21.78 17.35
N ARG A 793 -36.90 21.46 18.54
CA ARG A 793 -37.62 21.62 19.81
C ARG A 793 -37.77 23.07 20.24
N GLU A 794 -36.80 23.94 19.95
CA GLU A 794 -36.91 25.37 20.26
C GLU A 794 -37.98 26.06 19.41
N SER A 795 -37.98 25.79 18.10
CA SER A 795 -38.77 26.54 17.12
C SER A 795 -40.07 25.82 16.69
N GLY A 796 -40.17 24.51 16.95
CA GLY A 796 -41.27 23.62 16.57
C GLY A 796 -41.21 23.11 15.14
N MET A 797 -40.12 23.38 14.41
CA MET A 797 -39.82 22.86 13.07
C MET A 797 -38.29 22.75 12.92
N ALA A 798 -37.80 21.73 12.25
CA ALA A 798 -36.37 21.59 12.00
C ALA A 798 -35.80 22.79 11.23
N ASN A 799 -34.70 23.34 11.74
CA ASN A 799 -33.99 24.48 11.14
C ASN A 799 -32.55 24.47 11.63
N PHE A 800 -31.62 24.24 10.70
CA PHE A 800 -30.19 24.13 10.95
C PHE A 800 -29.51 25.49 10.90
N GLU A 801 -28.94 25.93 12.01
CA GLU A 801 -28.11 27.14 12.11
C GLU A 801 -26.62 26.76 12.09
N PRO A 802 -25.80 27.32 11.19
CA PRO A 802 -24.36 27.05 11.21
C PRO A 802 -23.71 27.68 12.43
N ILE A 803 -22.89 26.89 13.14
CA ILE A 803 -22.27 27.25 14.43
C ILE A 803 -20.78 26.87 14.49
N THR A 804 -20.14 26.55 13.37
CA THR A 804 -18.74 26.10 13.30
C THR A 804 -17.77 26.96 14.12
N LEU A 805 -17.88 28.30 14.03
CA LEU A 805 -16.98 29.21 14.77
C LEU A 805 -17.37 29.28 16.25
N ALA A 806 -18.68 29.36 16.53
CA ALA A 806 -19.23 29.41 17.89
C ALA A 806 -18.92 28.15 18.70
N ALA A 807 -18.90 26.99 18.05
CA ALA A 807 -18.62 25.68 18.63
C ALA A 807 -17.12 25.39 18.78
N GLY A 808 -16.23 26.35 18.53
CA GLY A 808 -14.78 26.19 18.78
C GLY A 808 -13.92 26.03 17.53
N ASN A 809 -14.44 26.31 16.33
CA ASN A 809 -13.75 26.15 15.03
C ASN A 809 -13.49 24.69 14.64
N VAL A 810 -14.56 23.87 14.61
CA VAL A 810 -14.50 22.47 14.17
C VAL A 810 -14.45 22.38 12.64
N VAL A 811 -13.39 22.92 12.04
CA VAL A 811 -13.26 23.10 10.57
C VAL A 811 -12.58 21.93 9.86
N GLY A 812 -11.92 21.03 10.60
CA GLY A 812 -11.18 19.88 10.06
C GLY A 812 -9.84 20.22 9.39
N GLY A 813 -9.38 21.47 9.47
CA GLY A 813 -8.17 21.93 8.80
C GLY A 813 -7.54 23.18 9.41
N SER A 814 -6.51 23.71 8.74
CA SER A 814 -5.75 24.88 9.19
C SER A 814 -6.30 26.23 8.73
N ILE A 815 -7.34 26.19 7.88
CA ILE A 815 -8.01 27.36 7.33
C ILE A 815 -9.35 27.60 8.03
N TYR A 816 -9.63 28.87 8.34
CA TYR A 816 -10.82 29.27 9.10
C TYR A 816 -11.73 30.19 8.27
N PRO A 817 -13.05 29.98 8.26
CA PRO A 817 -13.99 30.86 7.58
C PRO A 817 -14.11 32.22 8.30
N SER A 818 -14.62 33.23 7.60
CA SER A 818 -14.74 34.59 8.13
C SER A 818 -16.10 34.88 8.80
N GLU A 819 -17.12 34.08 8.49
CA GLU A 819 -18.45 34.10 9.09
C GLU A 819 -19.07 32.70 9.13
N GLU A 820 -20.11 32.51 9.95
CA GLU A 820 -20.79 31.21 10.08
C GLU A 820 -21.45 30.79 8.77
N GLY A 821 -21.30 29.51 8.41
CA GLY A 821 -21.83 28.91 7.19
C GLY A 821 -21.04 29.23 5.91
N GLU A 822 -19.95 30.00 5.98
CA GLU A 822 -19.05 30.19 4.84
C GLU A 822 -18.18 28.94 4.62
N ILE A 823 -18.11 28.44 3.38
CA ILE A 823 -17.09 27.47 2.96
C ILE A 823 -15.92 28.28 2.39
N TYR A 824 -14.77 28.22 3.06
CA TYR A 824 -13.56 28.85 2.57
C TYR A 824 -12.71 27.81 1.83
N THR A 825 -12.29 28.13 0.61
CA THR A 825 -11.43 27.28 -0.22
C THR A 825 -9.97 27.76 -0.17
N GLY A 826 -9.03 26.83 0.04
CA GLY A 826 -7.59 27.08 0.07
C GLY A 826 -6.95 27.38 -1.29
N VAL A 827 -5.62 27.33 -1.36
CA VAL A 827 -4.85 27.44 -2.62
C VAL A 827 -4.38 26.06 -3.10
N PRO A 828 -4.25 25.84 -4.42
CA PRO A 828 -3.79 24.55 -4.93
C PRO A 828 -2.40 24.18 -4.41
N THR A 829 -2.27 22.97 -3.87
CA THR A 829 -1.04 22.41 -3.30
C THR A 829 -0.75 21.05 -3.93
N SER A 830 0.52 20.74 -4.17
CA SER A 830 0.93 19.48 -4.84
C SER A 830 0.80 18.30 -3.88
N VAL A 831 0.02 17.29 -4.20
CA VAL A 831 0.02 16.00 -3.49
C VAL A 831 0.94 15.01 -4.20
N ALA A 832 2.09 15.45 -4.71
CA ALA A 832 3.07 14.52 -5.24
C ALA A 832 3.83 13.85 -4.09
N VAL A 833 3.90 12.52 -4.09
CA VAL A 833 4.63 11.69 -3.10
C VAL A 833 6.09 12.16 -3.00
N LYS A 834 6.48 12.74 -1.85
CA LYS A 834 7.81 13.34 -1.63
C LYS A 834 8.92 12.37 -1.28
N ALA A 835 8.55 11.32 -0.60
CA ALA A 835 9.38 10.21 -0.19
C ALA A 835 8.45 8.99 -0.15
N PRO A 836 8.94 7.78 0.09
CA PRO A 836 8.12 6.57 0.02
C PRO A 836 7.76 5.93 1.35
N GLU A 837 8.22 6.51 2.45
CA GLU A 837 8.19 5.85 3.74
C GLU A 837 6.74 5.71 4.25
N ASN A 838 5.78 6.45 3.66
CA ASN A 838 4.35 6.24 3.81
C ASN A 838 3.58 7.06 2.72
N PRO A 839 2.99 6.42 1.68
CA PRO A 839 2.21 7.14 0.67
C PRO A 839 1.03 7.94 1.26
N SER A 840 0.54 7.54 2.43
CA SER A 840 -0.51 8.24 3.19
C SER A 840 -0.01 9.52 3.88
N ALA A 841 1.23 9.54 4.36
CA ALA A 841 1.77 10.67 5.11
C ALA A 841 2.54 11.69 4.27
N GLN A 842 2.89 11.35 3.02
CA GLN A 842 3.97 12.04 2.28
C GLN A 842 3.52 12.76 1.01
N MET A 843 2.20 12.91 0.86
CA MET A 843 1.56 13.77 -0.12
C MET A 843 1.61 15.20 0.43
N ALA A 844 2.35 16.10 -0.22
CA ALA A 844 2.64 17.39 0.38
C ALA A 844 1.38 18.24 0.61
N VAL A 845 0.99 18.41 1.87
CA VAL A 845 0.07 19.47 2.26
C VAL A 845 0.50 20.09 3.57
N HIS A 846 -0.25 21.09 4.03
CA HIS A 846 0.00 21.88 5.23
C HIS A 846 0.34 21.07 6.51
N SER A 847 0.07 19.76 6.55
CA SER A 847 0.33 18.80 7.63
C SER A 847 1.81 18.57 7.97
N ASP A 848 2.74 18.60 6.99
CA ASP A 848 4.20 18.60 7.25
C ASP A 848 4.63 19.76 8.19
N TYR A 849 3.77 20.78 8.31
CA TYR A 849 3.93 21.99 9.10
C TYR A 849 2.75 22.26 10.05
N ASP A 850 2.00 21.23 10.46
CA ASP A 850 0.88 21.33 11.40
C ASP A 850 1.29 20.90 12.82
N PRO A 851 2.04 21.73 13.58
CA PRO A 851 2.49 21.40 14.92
C PRO A 851 1.35 21.37 15.95
N GLU A 852 0.11 21.66 15.54
CA GLU A 852 -1.05 21.74 16.44
C GLU A 852 -2.13 20.69 16.12
N GLY A 853 -1.93 19.81 15.13
CA GLY A 853 -2.88 18.75 14.79
C GLY A 853 -4.25 19.26 14.35
N ASN A 854 -4.28 20.38 13.62
CA ASN A 854 -5.48 20.98 13.02
C ASN A 854 -6.15 20.09 11.97
N GLY A 855 -5.39 19.20 11.33
CA GLY A 855 -5.86 18.42 10.19
C GLY A 855 -5.59 19.12 8.85
N SER A 856 -5.81 18.41 7.76
CA SER A 856 -5.50 18.87 6.40
C SER A 856 -6.61 19.70 5.74
N GLY A 857 -7.82 19.70 6.30
CA GLY A 857 -9.00 20.29 5.65
C GLY A 857 -9.58 19.46 4.51
N MET A 858 -9.06 18.25 4.27
CA MET A 858 -9.51 17.32 3.22
C MET A 858 -10.32 16.18 3.85
N SER A 859 -11.55 16.44 4.27
CA SER A 859 -12.33 15.51 5.12
C SER A 859 -13.19 14.54 4.30
N TRP A 860 -13.05 13.23 4.49
CA TRP A 860 -13.85 12.22 3.78
C TRP A 860 -14.95 11.60 4.64
N ALA A 861 -14.62 11.25 5.88
CA ALA A 861 -15.51 10.62 6.83
C ALA A 861 -15.23 11.12 8.25
N GLY A 862 -16.11 10.80 9.19
CA GLY A 862 -15.95 11.18 10.58
C GLY A 862 -16.82 10.34 11.50
N LEU A 863 -16.54 10.44 12.80
CA LEU A 863 -17.35 9.90 13.89
C LEU A 863 -17.83 11.07 14.74
N PHE A 864 -19.12 11.08 15.07
CA PHE A 864 -19.73 12.07 15.95
C PHE A 864 -20.41 11.33 17.11
N HIS A 865 -19.64 11.09 18.17
CA HIS A 865 -20.01 10.17 19.25
C HIS A 865 -19.18 10.43 20.51
N ASP A 866 -19.68 10.07 21.69
CA ASP A 866 -18.92 10.12 22.95
C ASP A 866 -17.86 9.00 22.98
N MET A 867 -16.63 9.35 22.60
CA MET A 867 -15.53 8.40 22.47
C MET A 867 -14.76 8.24 23.78
N ASP A 868 -14.70 9.26 24.64
CA ASP A 868 -14.00 9.21 25.93
C ASP A 868 -14.89 8.83 27.13
N SER A 869 -16.17 8.53 26.87
CA SER A 869 -17.20 8.18 27.86
C SER A 869 -17.36 9.25 28.95
N ASP A 870 -17.17 10.53 28.62
CA ASP A 870 -17.39 11.64 29.55
C ASP A 870 -18.83 12.19 29.53
N GLY A 871 -19.67 11.63 28.66
CA GLY A 871 -21.08 11.95 28.50
C GLY A 871 -21.34 13.09 27.53
N TRP A 872 -20.38 13.48 26.69
CA TRP A 872 -20.56 14.49 25.64
C TRP A 872 -19.95 14.00 24.33
N GLU A 873 -20.62 14.30 23.22
CA GLU A 873 -20.22 13.84 21.90
C GLU A 873 -18.93 14.52 21.43
N ASP A 874 -18.00 13.70 20.93
CA ASP A 874 -16.75 14.11 20.32
C ASP A 874 -16.82 14.02 18.79
N ILE A 875 -15.90 14.69 18.09
CA ILE A 875 -15.79 14.61 16.63
C ILE A 875 -14.39 14.18 16.23
N PHE A 876 -14.28 13.00 15.63
CA PHE A 876 -13.08 12.55 14.91
C PHE A 876 -13.29 12.70 13.41
N ILE A 877 -12.31 13.21 12.68
CA ILE A 877 -12.42 13.46 11.24
C ILE A 877 -11.32 12.71 10.49
N ALA A 878 -11.69 11.69 9.73
CA ALA A 878 -10.80 11.02 8.80
C ALA A 878 -10.44 12.00 7.67
N SER A 879 -9.21 12.50 7.74
CA SER A 879 -8.69 13.54 6.85
C SER A 879 -7.61 12.98 5.95
N ASP A 880 -7.75 13.30 4.67
CA ASP A 880 -6.81 12.89 3.64
C ASP A 880 -5.53 13.74 3.70
N PHE A 881 -4.36 13.17 3.38
CA PHE A 881 -3.09 13.89 3.29
C PHE A 881 -2.64 14.68 4.56
N GLY A 882 -2.82 14.11 5.75
CA GLY A 882 -2.36 14.73 7.01
C GLY A 882 -2.85 14.01 8.27
N PHE A 883 -2.86 14.73 9.39
CA PHE A 883 -3.45 14.21 10.62
C PHE A 883 -4.97 14.20 10.51
N SER A 884 -5.60 13.16 11.07
CA SER A 884 -7.05 13.13 11.29
C SER A 884 -7.35 13.81 12.63
N PRO A 885 -7.99 15.00 12.66
CA PRO A 885 -8.15 15.75 13.89
C PRO A 885 -9.25 15.17 14.78
N MET A 886 -9.03 15.31 16.10
CA MET A 886 -9.98 14.96 17.16
C MET A 886 -10.42 16.23 17.90
N TYR A 887 -11.72 16.37 18.14
CA TYR A 887 -12.34 17.48 18.83
C TYR A 887 -13.20 16.94 19.98
N ARG A 888 -12.82 17.24 21.21
CA ARG A 888 -13.55 16.84 22.40
C ARG A 888 -14.74 17.75 22.68
N GLY A 889 -15.92 17.17 22.91
CA GLY A 889 -17.14 17.86 23.30
C GLY A 889 -17.11 18.41 24.74
N SER A 890 -18.13 19.19 25.10
CA SER A 890 -18.37 19.58 26.50
C SER A 890 -19.79 20.07 26.72
N GLU A 891 -20.22 20.09 27.99
CA GLU A 891 -21.51 20.68 28.44
C GLU A 891 -21.78 22.11 27.92
N SER A 892 -20.75 22.84 27.53
CA SER A 892 -20.92 24.20 26.99
C SER A 892 -21.32 24.25 25.51
N GLY A 893 -21.33 23.11 24.81
CA GLY A 893 -21.48 23.03 23.36
C GLY A 893 -20.27 23.57 22.59
N ILE A 894 -19.12 23.71 23.25
CA ILE A 894 -17.86 24.18 22.65
C ILE A 894 -16.89 23.00 22.64
N PHE A 895 -16.36 22.71 21.46
CA PHE A 895 -15.36 21.70 21.23
C PHE A 895 -13.95 22.21 21.50
N GLN A 896 -13.12 21.35 22.09
CA GLN A 896 -11.69 21.56 22.24
C GLN A 896 -10.95 20.57 21.32
N LYS A 897 -10.14 21.07 20.39
CA LYS A 897 -9.25 20.23 19.60
C LYS A 897 -8.20 19.55 20.49
N THR A 898 -8.11 18.23 20.43
CA THR A 898 -7.27 17.38 21.30
C THR A 898 -6.45 16.34 20.53
N THR A 899 -6.46 16.36 19.20
CA THR A 899 -5.73 15.45 18.28
C THR A 899 -4.47 14.78 18.86
N PHE A 900 -3.41 15.55 19.15
CA PHE A 900 -2.16 15.00 19.68
C PHE A 900 -2.17 14.71 21.19
N GLU A 901 -3.04 15.39 21.95
CA GLU A 901 -3.19 15.12 23.38
C GLU A 901 -3.82 13.73 23.61
N ASP A 902 -4.70 13.32 22.70
CA ASP A 902 -5.43 12.06 22.75
C ASP A 902 -4.70 10.91 22.01
N GLY A 903 -3.55 11.16 21.38
CA GLY A 903 -2.69 10.13 20.80
C GLY A 903 -2.75 9.98 19.28
N PHE A 904 -3.59 10.74 18.57
CA PHE A 904 -3.69 10.73 17.10
C PHE A 904 -2.53 11.48 16.44
N ILE A 905 -1.31 10.93 16.58
CA ILE A 905 -0.05 11.56 16.19
C ILE A 905 0.51 11.07 14.85
N TYR A 906 -0.17 10.14 14.18
CA TYR A 906 0.28 9.59 12.91
C TYR A 906 -0.43 10.28 11.74
N PRO A 907 0.33 10.86 10.78
CA PRO A 907 -0.25 11.40 9.56
C PRO A 907 -0.65 10.28 8.59
N GLY A 908 -1.76 10.46 7.88
CA GLY A 908 -2.30 9.50 6.93
C GLY A 908 -3.19 10.14 5.87
N THR A 909 -3.96 9.30 5.19
CA THR A 909 -4.91 9.63 4.11
C THR A 909 -6.28 9.11 4.52
N GLY A 910 -6.78 9.57 5.66
CA GLY A 910 -7.98 9.03 6.27
C GLY A 910 -9.17 9.20 5.34
N MET A 911 -9.71 8.08 4.86
CA MET A 911 -10.86 8.07 3.94
C MET A 911 -12.13 7.60 4.65
N GLY A 912 -12.11 6.42 5.24
CA GLY A 912 -13.22 5.83 5.99
C GLY A 912 -12.85 5.64 7.45
N VAL A 913 -13.84 5.70 8.34
CA VAL A 913 -13.67 5.48 9.78
C VAL A 913 -14.87 4.77 10.38
N HIS A 914 -14.63 3.89 11.35
CA HIS A 914 -15.65 3.20 12.14
C HIS A 914 -15.16 2.95 13.57
N ALA A 915 -16.09 2.82 14.53
CA ALA A 915 -15.79 2.52 15.93
C ALA A 915 -16.40 1.19 16.38
N GLY A 916 -15.72 0.50 17.29
CA GLY A 916 -16.15 -0.78 17.87
C GLY A 916 -15.09 -1.35 18.81
N ASP A 917 -15.51 -2.15 19.79
CA ASP A 917 -14.64 -2.75 20.82
C ASP A 917 -14.15 -4.14 20.39
N ILE A 918 -12.88 -4.25 20.01
CA ILE A 918 -12.34 -5.48 19.38
C ILE A 918 -11.68 -6.44 20.38
N GLU A 919 -11.31 -6.00 21.58
CA GLU A 919 -10.77 -6.85 22.66
C GLU A 919 -11.82 -7.27 23.70
N GLY A 920 -12.99 -6.63 23.67
CA GLY A 920 -14.07 -6.86 24.61
C GLY A 920 -13.75 -6.35 26.02
N ASP A 921 -13.14 -5.17 26.12
CA ASP A 921 -12.84 -4.51 27.39
C ASP A 921 -13.85 -3.41 27.79
N GLY A 922 -14.73 -3.02 26.86
CA GLY A 922 -15.80 -2.05 27.04
C GLY A 922 -15.47 -0.64 26.54
N ASP A 923 -14.29 -0.41 25.97
CA ASP A 923 -13.85 0.87 25.41
C ASP A 923 -13.94 0.84 23.86
N LEU A 924 -14.07 2.01 23.20
CA LEU A 924 -14.29 2.07 21.75
C LEU A 924 -12.97 2.26 20.99
N ASP A 925 -12.61 1.25 20.18
CA ASP A 925 -11.51 1.33 19.24
C ASP A 925 -11.96 1.90 17.90
N MET A 926 -11.00 2.25 17.04
CA MET A 926 -11.30 2.83 15.73
C MET A 926 -10.46 2.22 14.62
N CYS A 927 -11.11 1.89 13.49
CA CYS A 927 -10.42 1.66 12.22
C CYS A 927 -10.40 2.95 11.40
N VAL A 928 -9.31 3.20 10.66
CA VAL A 928 -9.24 4.25 9.63
C VAL A 928 -8.62 3.66 8.36
N SER A 929 -9.33 3.78 7.23
CA SER A 929 -8.81 3.36 5.92
C SER A 929 -7.93 4.42 5.28
N ASN A 930 -6.87 3.99 4.57
CA ASN A 930 -5.84 4.86 3.99
C ASN A 930 -5.39 4.44 2.57
N TYR A 931 -4.76 5.38 1.86
CA TYR A 931 -3.89 5.20 0.70
C TYR A 931 -2.49 4.76 1.18
N GLY A 932 -2.36 3.50 1.60
CA GLY A 932 -1.20 2.99 2.35
C GLY A 932 -1.65 2.15 3.54
N PRO A 933 -0.87 2.06 4.63
CA PRO A 933 -1.27 1.26 5.79
C PRO A 933 -2.53 1.85 6.43
N ASN A 934 -3.55 1.00 6.64
CA ASN A 934 -4.72 1.35 7.44
C ASN A 934 -4.32 1.49 8.91
N PHE A 935 -5.02 2.33 9.66
CA PHE A 935 -4.78 2.50 11.09
C PHE A 935 -5.81 1.74 11.92
N LEU A 936 -5.34 1.19 13.03
CA LEU A 936 -6.16 0.67 14.11
C LEU A 936 -5.77 1.37 15.40
N TRP A 937 -6.67 2.18 15.92
CA TRP A 937 -6.49 2.93 17.15
C TRP A 937 -7.19 2.21 18.29
N ILE A 938 -6.43 1.64 19.21
CA ILE A 938 -6.97 1.00 20.41
C ILE A 938 -7.03 2.01 21.56
N GLN A 939 -8.14 2.04 22.29
CA GLN A 939 -8.33 2.91 23.44
C GLN A 939 -7.74 2.28 24.71
N GLU A 940 -6.53 2.68 25.09
CA GLU A 940 -5.85 2.14 26.29
C GLU A 940 -6.27 2.83 27.60
N GLU A 941 -6.68 4.10 27.48
CA GLU A 941 -7.25 4.90 28.56
C GLU A 941 -8.35 5.80 27.94
N PRO A 942 -9.34 6.30 28.71
CA PRO A 942 -10.44 7.10 28.17
C PRO A 942 -10.01 8.23 27.22
N ARG A 943 -8.80 8.77 27.38
CA ARG A 943 -8.28 9.90 26.57
C ARG A 943 -6.96 9.58 25.88
N LYS A 944 -6.73 8.32 25.54
CA LYS A 944 -5.49 7.91 24.91
C LYS A 944 -5.72 6.72 23.98
N TRP A 945 -5.51 6.97 22.69
CA TRP A 945 -5.48 5.94 21.67
C TRP A 945 -4.05 5.66 21.22
N ASP A 946 -3.73 4.39 21.01
CA ASP A 946 -2.46 3.95 20.45
C ASP A 946 -2.71 3.27 19.09
N GLU A 947 -1.92 3.61 18.07
CA GLU A 947 -1.97 2.95 16.76
C GLU A 947 -1.26 1.61 16.83
N VAL A 948 -1.92 0.52 16.43
CA VAL A 948 -1.44 -0.85 16.66
C VAL A 948 -1.67 -1.81 15.50
N ALA A 949 -2.07 -1.36 14.30
CA ALA A 949 -2.50 -2.25 13.20
C ALA A 949 -1.47 -3.38 12.92
N HIS A 950 -0.21 -3.02 12.70
CA HIS A 950 0.89 -3.99 12.47
C HIS A 950 1.02 -5.00 13.61
N GLN A 951 0.93 -4.52 14.86
CA GLN A 951 1.12 -5.34 16.06
C GLN A 951 -0.04 -6.31 16.27
N ARG A 952 -1.24 -5.97 15.79
CA ARG A 952 -2.47 -6.75 15.89
C ARG A 952 -2.70 -7.70 14.71
N GLY A 953 -1.68 -7.93 13.87
CA GLY A 953 -1.73 -8.99 12.85
C GLY A 953 -2.27 -8.56 11.50
N PHE A 954 -2.48 -7.26 11.30
CA PHE A 954 -2.73 -6.71 9.96
C PHE A 954 -2.01 -5.37 9.80
N SER A 955 -0.92 -5.38 9.07
CA SER A 955 -0.57 -4.23 8.26
C SER A 955 0.23 -4.79 7.11
N GLU A 956 -0.30 -4.70 5.88
CA GLU A 956 0.50 -4.41 4.69
C GLU A 956 -0.30 -4.39 3.38
N ASN A 957 0.12 -3.45 2.51
CA ASN A 957 0.07 -3.44 1.04
C ASN A 957 -1.26 -3.46 0.28
N VAL A 958 -2.33 -2.93 0.86
CA VAL A 958 -3.42 -2.40 0.01
C VAL A 958 -3.11 -0.94 -0.30
N LEU A 959 -2.88 -0.65 -1.57
CA LEU A 959 -2.48 0.69 -2.01
C LEU A 959 -3.57 1.73 -1.72
N VAL A 960 -4.87 1.45 -1.94
CA VAL A 960 -5.97 2.42 -1.72
C VAL A 960 -7.16 1.74 -1.04
N ASN A 961 -7.42 2.06 0.22
CA ASN A 961 -8.58 1.59 0.98
C ASN A 961 -9.56 2.74 1.15
N TRP A 962 -10.79 2.59 0.67
CA TRP A 962 -11.81 3.63 0.82
C TRP A 962 -12.62 3.43 2.08
N ASP A 963 -13.06 2.21 2.37
CA ASP A 963 -14.02 1.92 3.43
C ASP A 963 -13.40 1.06 4.55
N CYS A 964 -13.85 1.20 5.80
CA CYS A 964 -13.50 0.29 6.89
C CYS A 964 -14.69 0.07 7.83
N ARG A 965 -14.86 -1.15 8.37
CA ARG A 965 -15.98 -1.52 9.26
C ARG A 965 -15.59 -2.59 10.27
N PHE A 966 -16.07 -2.44 11.50
CA PHE A 966 -16.07 -3.50 12.52
C PHE A 966 -17.40 -4.23 12.50
N ILE A 967 -17.36 -5.56 12.46
CA ILE A 967 -18.54 -6.42 12.25
C ILE A 967 -18.24 -7.83 12.72
N ASP A 968 -19.14 -8.45 13.49
CA ASP A 968 -19.07 -9.89 13.81
C ASP A 968 -19.61 -10.70 12.62
N VAL A 969 -18.71 -11.15 11.74
CA VAL A 969 -19.10 -11.67 10.41
C VAL A 969 -19.59 -13.11 10.47
N ASP A 970 -19.12 -13.87 11.45
CA ASP A 970 -19.44 -15.29 11.61
C ASP A 970 -20.22 -15.64 12.89
N LEU A 971 -20.65 -14.61 13.61
CA LEU A 971 -21.50 -14.66 14.79
C LEU A 971 -20.87 -15.44 15.95
N ASP A 972 -19.56 -15.34 16.10
CA ASP A 972 -18.81 -15.96 17.20
C ASP A 972 -18.69 -15.06 18.45
N GLY A 973 -19.12 -13.80 18.34
CA GLY A 973 -19.17 -12.83 19.42
C GLY A 973 -17.94 -11.95 19.55
N ASP A 974 -17.03 -11.99 18.59
CA ASP A 974 -15.87 -11.11 18.46
C ASP A 974 -16.06 -10.21 17.21
N LEU A 975 -15.65 -8.93 17.26
CA LEU A 975 -15.77 -8.03 16.11
C LEU A 975 -14.60 -8.23 15.13
N ASP A 976 -14.91 -8.53 13.87
CA ASP A 976 -13.98 -8.62 12.75
C ASP A 976 -13.84 -7.28 12.02
N LEU A 977 -12.91 -7.21 11.06
CA LEU A 977 -12.55 -5.97 10.37
C LEU A 977 -12.57 -6.12 8.84
N TRP A 978 -13.42 -5.32 8.19
CA TRP A 978 -13.55 -5.24 6.73
C TRP A 978 -12.87 -3.98 6.18
N PHE A 979 -12.25 -4.09 5.00
CA PHE A 979 -11.81 -2.96 4.19
C PHE A 979 -12.32 -3.04 2.74
N GLY A 980 -12.96 -1.96 2.30
CA GLY A 980 -13.33 -1.74 0.91
C GLY A 980 -12.19 -1.08 0.14
N VAL A 981 -11.80 -1.66 -0.98
CA VAL A 981 -10.55 -1.35 -1.69
C VAL A 981 -10.85 -0.84 -3.09
N GLY A 982 -10.06 0.13 -3.52
CA GLY A 982 -10.23 0.72 -4.84
C GLY A 982 -8.93 1.21 -5.46
N ARG A 983 -9.07 2.21 -6.31
CA ARG A 983 -7.96 2.75 -7.11
C ARG A 983 -8.14 4.26 -7.26
N ILE A 984 -7.07 5.04 -7.21
CA ILE A 984 -7.18 6.51 -7.32
C ILE A 984 -6.67 7.06 -8.65
N ASN A 985 -5.84 6.30 -9.37
CA ASN A 985 -5.28 6.73 -10.66
C ASN A 985 -4.82 5.51 -11.48
N PRO A 986 -4.50 5.67 -12.78
CA PRO A 986 -4.12 4.56 -13.64
C PRO A 986 -2.69 4.06 -13.40
N PHE A 987 -1.98 4.52 -12.37
CA PHE A 987 -0.60 4.16 -12.02
C PHE A 987 -0.49 3.37 -10.70
N THR A 988 -1.48 3.47 -9.83
CA THR A 988 -1.60 2.64 -8.62
C THR A 988 -2.10 1.25 -8.97
N ALA A 989 -1.52 0.17 -8.44
CA ALA A 989 -2.04 -1.18 -8.68
C ALA A 989 -3.43 -1.37 -8.02
N LEU A 990 -4.29 -2.16 -8.65
CA LEU A 990 -5.56 -2.57 -8.05
C LEU A 990 -5.30 -3.68 -7.04
N ASN A 991 -5.93 -3.60 -5.89
CA ASN A 991 -5.89 -4.62 -4.84
C ASN A 991 -7.29 -5.19 -4.63
N ASN A 992 -7.36 -6.35 -3.97
CA ASN A 992 -8.64 -6.95 -3.58
C ASN A 992 -9.13 -6.30 -2.29
N ASN A 993 -10.44 -6.38 -2.04
CA ASN A 993 -11.01 -6.15 -0.72
C ASN A 993 -10.34 -7.06 0.35
N SER A 994 -10.36 -6.64 1.61
CA SER A 994 -9.77 -7.39 2.71
C SER A 994 -10.78 -7.64 3.83
N LEU A 995 -10.71 -8.83 4.41
CA LEU A 995 -11.50 -9.23 5.58
C LEU A 995 -10.56 -9.89 6.58
N TYR A 996 -10.43 -9.26 7.74
CA TYR A 996 -9.56 -9.66 8.83
C TYR A 996 -10.41 -10.18 9.96
N ILE A 997 -10.16 -11.40 10.39
CA ILE A 997 -10.98 -12.08 11.38
C ILE A 997 -10.26 -12.12 12.71
N ASN A 998 -10.97 -11.76 13.77
CA ASN A 998 -10.45 -11.57 15.13
C ASN A 998 -10.32 -12.92 15.87
N ASP A 999 -9.27 -13.09 16.67
CA ASP A 999 -9.08 -14.26 17.55
C ASP A 999 -9.78 -14.13 18.92
N GLY A 1000 -10.50 -13.01 19.07
CA GLY A 1000 -11.22 -12.52 20.21
C GLY A 1000 -10.42 -11.58 21.11
N ASP A 1001 -9.09 -11.58 21.06
CA ASP A 1001 -8.27 -10.71 21.91
C ASP A 1001 -7.71 -9.50 21.13
N GLY A 1002 -8.37 -9.14 20.02
CA GLY A 1002 -8.01 -8.03 19.14
C GLY A 1002 -6.82 -8.35 18.21
N TYR A 1003 -6.53 -9.62 17.96
CA TYR A 1003 -5.53 -10.04 16.97
C TYR A 1003 -6.22 -10.64 15.75
N PHE A 1004 -5.74 -10.28 14.56
CA PHE A 1004 -6.40 -10.59 13.31
C PHE A 1004 -5.59 -11.52 12.41
N VAL A 1005 -6.30 -12.26 11.57
CA VAL A 1005 -5.74 -13.00 10.42
C VAL A 1005 -6.58 -12.77 9.17
N ASP A 1006 -5.96 -12.81 7.99
CA ASP A 1006 -6.68 -12.66 6.71
C ASP A 1006 -7.60 -13.86 6.46
N GLY A 1007 -8.89 -13.57 6.27
CA GLY A 1007 -9.97 -14.51 6.00
C GLY A 1007 -10.64 -14.34 4.64
N ILE A 1008 -10.19 -13.43 3.77
CA ILE A 1008 -10.95 -13.02 2.57
C ILE A 1008 -11.18 -14.19 1.58
N GLU A 1009 -10.19 -15.05 1.39
CA GLU A 1009 -10.30 -16.20 0.48
C GLU A 1009 -11.22 -17.27 1.06
N GLN A 1010 -11.11 -17.53 2.36
CA GLN A 1010 -11.93 -18.51 3.09
C GLN A 1010 -13.40 -18.07 3.15
N ALA A 1011 -13.65 -16.76 3.31
CA ALA A 1011 -14.97 -16.14 3.25
C ALA A 1011 -15.59 -16.15 1.85
N ASN A 1012 -14.81 -16.44 0.80
CA ASN A 1012 -15.23 -16.38 -0.60
C ASN A 1012 -15.62 -14.95 -1.06
N LEU A 1013 -14.89 -13.95 -0.57
CA LEU A 1013 -15.05 -12.53 -0.91
C LEU A 1013 -13.88 -11.98 -1.74
N LEU A 1014 -12.96 -12.83 -2.18
CA LEU A 1014 -11.84 -12.43 -3.03
C LEU A 1014 -12.38 -11.91 -4.38
N ASP A 1015 -12.27 -10.60 -4.60
CA ASP A 1015 -12.76 -9.95 -5.82
C ASP A 1015 -11.87 -8.80 -6.28
N GLN A 1016 -12.08 -8.35 -7.53
CA GLN A 1016 -11.33 -7.28 -8.20
C GLN A 1016 -12.20 -6.02 -8.39
N GLY A 1017 -13.20 -5.82 -7.54
CA GLY A 1017 -14.04 -4.63 -7.54
C GLY A 1017 -13.27 -3.40 -7.06
N ARG A 1018 -13.59 -2.23 -7.62
CA ARG A 1018 -13.19 -0.93 -7.08
C ARG A 1018 -14.28 -0.46 -6.12
N THR A 1019 -14.31 -1.04 -4.93
CA THR A 1019 -15.32 -0.81 -3.91
C THR A 1019 -15.13 0.57 -3.29
N MET A 1020 -15.95 1.53 -3.73
CA MET A 1020 -15.96 2.88 -3.18
C MET A 1020 -16.95 3.02 -2.03
N GLY A 1021 -17.95 2.15 -1.93
CA GLY A 1021 -18.89 2.13 -0.81
C GLY A 1021 -19.34 0.71 -0.51
N SER A 1022 -19.50 0.39 0.77
CA SER A 1022 -20.11 -0.86 1.20
C SER A 1022 -21.15 -0.62 2.28
N THR A 1023 -22.15 -1.50 2.36
CA THR A 1023 -23.10 -1.54 3.47
C THR A 1023 -23.35 -2.98 3.88
N TRP A 1024 -23.56 -3.16 5.18
CA TRP A 1024 -23.76 -4.44 5.84
C TRP A 1024 -25.12 -4.41 6.55
N ALA A 1025 -26.01 -5.34 6.19
CA ALA A 1025 -27.34 -5.43 6.80
C ALA A 1025 -27.91 -6.84 6.66
N ASP A 1026 -28.89 -7.15 7.50
CA ASP A 1026 -29.61 -8.42 7.51
C ASP A 1026 -30.82 -8.34 6.54
N PHE A 1027 -30.58 -8.55 5.24
CA PHE A 1027 -31.59 -8.26 4.20
C PHE A 1027 -32.66 -9.34 4.08
N ASP A 1028 -32.41 -10.58 4.48
CA ASP A 1028 -33.42 -11.65 4.54
C ASP A 1028 -34.03 -11.85 5.93
N GLY A 1029 -33.49 -11.21 6.97
CA GLY A 1029 -34.02 -11.22 8.33
C GLY A 1029 -33.68 -12.49 9.08
N ASP A 1030 -32.54 -13.12 8.78
CA ASP A 1030 -32.11 -14.39 9.33
C ASP A 1030 -30.98 -14.30 10.35
N GLY A 1031 -30.48 -13.09 10.63
CA GLY A 1031 -29.65 -12.82 11.79
C GLY A 1031 -28.16 -12.64 11.51
N ASP A 1032 -27.64 -13.02 10.34
CA ASP A 1032 -26.30 -12.62 9.91
C ASP A 1032 -26.34 -11.37 9.02
N LEU A 1033 -25.17 -10.75 8.82
CA LEU A 1033 -25.06 -9.56 7.97
C LEU A 1033 -24.59 -9.97 6.57
N ASP A 1034 -25.37 -9.58 5.58
CA ASP A 1034 -25.05 -9.65 4.17
C ASP A 1034 -24.27 -8.40 3.73
N LEU A 1035 -23.58 -8.50 2.59
CA LEU A 1035 -22.77 -7.40 2.03
C LEU A 1035 -23.32 -6.92 0.69
N VAL A 1036 -23.50 -5.61 0.56
CA VAL A 1036 -23.64 -4.92 -0.74
C VAL A 1036 -22.42 -4.06 -1.00
N THR A 1037 -21.76 -4.24 -2.15
CA THR A 1037 -20.63 -3.40 -2.59
C THR A 1037 -21.02 -2.50 -3.76
N GLY A 1038 -20.46 -1.30 -3.76
CA GLY A 1038 -20.60 -0.30 -4.82
C GLY A 1038 -19.29 -0.15 -5.58
N ASP A 1039 -19.16 -0.88 -6.68
CA ASP A 1039 -17.94 -0.89 -7.48
C ASP A 1039 -18.06 0.00 -8.70
N THR A 1040 -17.12 0.91 -8.91
CA THR A 1040 -17.17 1.76 -10.11
C THR A 1040 -16.90 0.99 -11.40
N ASN A 1041 -16.18 -0.12 -11.32
CA ASN A 1041 -15.80 -0.95 -12.46
C ASN A 1041 -16.72 -2.16 -12.67
N LEU A 1042 -17.34 -2.69 -11.60
CA LEU A 1042 -18.18 -3.90 -11.65
C LEU A 1042 -19.67 -3.63 -11.40
N GLY A 1043 -20.04 -2.43 -10.95
CA GLY A 1043 -21.41 -2.09 -10.58
C GLY A 1043 -21.74 -2.44 -9.12
N VAL A 1044 -23.03 -2.53 -8.80
CA VAL A 1044 -23.49 -2.93 -7.47
C VAL A 1044 -23.54 -4.45 -7.38
N ARG A 1045 -22.90 -5.03 -6.36
CA ARG A 1045 -22.89 -6.48 -6.10
C ARG A 1045 -23.48 -6.80 -4.74
N PHE A 1046 -24.05 -8.00 -4.60
CA PHE A 1046 -24.70 -8.46 -3.38
C PHE A 1046 -24.23 -9.87 -3.02
N PHE A 1047 -23.83 -10.04 -1.77
CA PHE A 1047 -23.27 -11.26 -1.21
C PHE A 1047 -24.10 -11.70 0.00
N GLU A 1048 -24.69 -12.89 -0.10
CA GLU A 1048 -25.48 -13.55 0.94
C GLU A 1048 -24.53 -14.27 1.90
N ASN A 1049 -24.62 -13.99 3.21
CA ASN A 1049 -23.88 -14.67 4.27
C ASN A 1049 -24.60 -15.97 4.68
N ASP A 1050 -23.85 -16.95 5.20
CA ASP A 1050 -24.38 -18.25 5.61
C ASP A 1050 -24.13 -18.63 7.07
N ALA A 1051 -23.64 -17.68 7.87
CA ALA A 1051 -23.24 -17.86 9.27
C ALA A 1051 -24.43 -18.28 10.14
N ALA A 1052 -25.58 -17.62 10.00
CA ALA A 1052 -26.78 -17.88 10.81
C ALA A 1052 -27.35 -19.29 10.58
N GLN A 1053 -27.07 -19.91 9.43
CA GLN A 1053 -27.56 -21.25 9.11
C GLN A 1053 -26.64 -22.39 9.61
N ARG A 1054 -25.50 -22.06 10.23
CA ARG A 1054 -24.57 -23.04 10.80
C ARG A 1054 -25.09 -23.61 12.14
N GLU A 1055 -24.68 -24.84 12.46
CA GLU A 1055 -25.18 -25.51 13.67
C GLU A 1055 -24.55 -24.90 14.94
N GLY A 1056 -25.39 -24.43 15.86
CA GLY A 1056 -24.94 -23.90 17.15
C GLY A 1056 -24.68 -22.40 17.19
N VAL A 1057 -25.02 -21.67 16.11
CA VAL A 1057 -24.94 -20.21 16.03
C VAL A 1057 -26.23 -19.57 16.58
N SER A 1058 -26.08 -18.44 17.27
CA SER A 1058 -27.16 -17.58 17.75
C SER A 1058 -26.64 -16.15 17.92
N CYS A 1059 -27.51 -15.16 17.79
CA CYS A 1059 -27.16 -13.75 17.94
C CYS A 1059 -28.24 -12.95 18.68
N VAL A 1060 -27.85 -11.82 19.26
CA VAL A 1060 -28.73 -10.84 19.88
C VAL A 1060 -28.63 -9.54 19.11
N ILE A 1061 -29.80 -8.96 18.80
CA ILE A 1061 -29.96 -7.71 18.05
C ILE A 1061 -30.73 -6.74 18.93
N ILE A 1062 -30.19 -5.54 19.12
CA ILE A 1062 -30.75 -4.48 19.95
C ILE A 1062 -31.02 -3.27 19.05
N ASP A 1063 -32.26 -2.82 19.08
CA ASP A 1063 -32.77 -1.67 18.32
C ASP A 1063 -33.30 -0.64 19.36
N PRO A 1064 -32.44 0.30 19.81
CA PRO A 1064 -32.80 1.29 20.81
C PRO A 1064 -33.59 2.45 20.20
N TYR A 1065 -34.76 2.76 20.75
CA TYR A 1065 -35.61 3.87 20.29
C TYR A 1065 -36.30 4.59 21.46
N SER A 1066 -36.85 5.80 21.30
CA SER A 1066 -37.62 6.54 22.33
C SER A 1066 -39.02 6.92 21.85
N ASP A 1067 -39.86 7.52 22.70
CA ASP A 1067 -41.14 8.10 22.27
C ASP A 1067 -41.02 9.55 21.74
N GLY A 1068 -39.79 10.07 21.69
CA GLY A 1068 -39.46 11.43 21.29
C GLY A 1068 -39.62 12.49 22.39
N GLU A 1069 -40.09 12.16 23.59
CA GLU A 1069 -40.09 13.09 24.74
C GLU A 1069 -38.72 13.07 25.47
N GLY A 1070 -38.22 14.23 25.94
CA GLY A 1070 -36.98 14.29 26.74
C GLY A 1070 -35.72 14.72 25.97
N SER A 1071 -34.53 14.26 26.38
CA SER A 1071 -33.22 14.59 25.77
C SER A 1071 -32.65 13.45 24.91
N ILE A 1072 -33.47 12.43 24.60
CA ILE A 1072 -33.07 11.27 23.80
C ILE A 1072 -33.74 11.35 22.42
N HIS A 1073 -32.97 11.13 21.36
CA HIS A 1073 -33.48 11.06 19.99
C HIS A 1073 -34.31 9.80 19.72
N ILE A 1074 -35.24 9.84 18.76
CA ILE A 1074 -36.21 8.75 18.55
C ILE A 1074 -35.55 7.41 18.18
N ASP A 1075 -34.49 7.40 17.39
CA ASP A 1075 -33.77 6.18 16.98
C ASP A 1075 -32.57 5.85 17.86
N GLY A 1076 -32.45 6.48 19.04
CA GLY A 1076 -31.35 6.21 19.97
C GLY A 1076 -29.95 6.47 19.42
N ILE A 1077 -29.82 7.25 18.35
CA ILE A 1077 -28.54 7.70 17.78
C ILE A 1077 -27.68 8.34 18.88
N GLY A 1078 -26.42 7.93 18.97
CA GLY A 1078 -25.49 8.34 20.03
C GLY A 1078 -25.47 7.39 21.25
N ALA A 1079 -26.33 6.37 21.31
CA ALA A 1079 -26.30 5.39 22.40
C ALA A 1079 -25.13 4.38 22.27
N ASN A 1080 -24.62 3.92 23.41
CA ASN A 1080 -23.66 2.81 23.51
C ASN A 1080 -24.36 1.53 24.01
N VAL A 1081 -24.11 0.38 23.38
CA VAL A 1081 -24.67 -0.92 23.74
C VAL A 1081 -23.57 -1.89 24.17
N ASP A 1082 -23.58 -2.26 25.45
CA ASP A 1082 -22.63 -3.19 26.07
C ASP A 1082 -23.21 -4.60 26.14
N PHE A 1083 -22.57 -5.55 25.47
CA PHE A 1083 -22.88 -6.98 25.56
C PHE A 1083 -21.97 -7.64 26.59
N HIS A 1084 -22.51 -8.04 27.75
CA HIS A 1084 -21.74 -8.73 28.78
C HIS A 1084 -21.73 -10.25 28.55
N LEU A 1085 -20.57 -10.79 28.19
CA LEU A 1085 -20.37 -12.21 27.89
C LEU A 1085 -20.04 -13.03 29.15
N SER A 1086 -20.46 -14.30 29.17
CA SER A 1086 -20.22 -15.23 30.29
C SER A 1086 -18.73 -15.58 30.54
N ASN A 1087 -17.85 -15.24 29.60
CA ASN A 1087 -16.40 -15.36 29.73
C ASN A 1087 -15.78 -14.16 30.48
N GLY A 1088 -16.56 -13.12 30.79
CA GLY A 1088 -16.14 -11.92 31.49
C GLY A 1088 -15.83 -10.72 30.60
N LYS A 1089 -15.84 -10.88 29.26
CA LYS A 1089 -15.68 -9.78 28.30
C LYS A 1089 -16.93 -8.92 28.22
N VAL A 1090 -16.76 -7.67 27.84
CA VAL A 1090 -17.82 -6.71 27.52
C VAL A 1090 -17.52 -6.19 26.14
N VAL A 1091 -18.36 -6.49 25.14
CA VAL A 1091 -18.18 -5.94 23.79
C VAL A 1091 -19.11 -4.75 23.64
N ARG A 1092 -18.57 -3.56 23.39
CA ARG A 1092 -19.35 -2.33 23.14
C ARG A 1092 -19.53 -2.05 21.64
N GLN A 1093 -20.74 -1.63 21.27
CA GLN A 1093 -21.05 -1.05 19.96
C GLN A 1093 -21.77 0.29 20.11
N ALA A 1094 -21.43 1.24 19.24
CA ALA A 1094 -22.07 2.56 19.18
C ALA A 1094 -23.19 2.59 18.11
N ILE A 1095 -24.29 3.29 18.41
CA ILE A 1095 -25.35 3.56 17.42
C ILE A 1095 -24.99 4.85 16.68
N LEU A 1096 -24.47 4.71 15.47
CA LEU A 1096 -23.88 5.79 14.68
C LEU A 1096 -24.76 6.16 13.47
N THR A 1097 -24.73 7.43 13.05
CA THR A 1097 -25.31 7.85 11.76
C THR A 1097 -24.23 7.97 10.70
N GLY A 1098 -24.28 7.05 9.73
CA GLY A 1098 -23.21 6.95 8.75
C GLY A 1098 -21.94 6.35 9.37
N ALA A 1099 -21.29 5.48 8.61
CA ALA A 1099 -20.08 4.81 9.07
C ALA A 1099 -19.24 4.41 7.87
N GLY A 1100 -17.93 4.25 8.04
CA GLY A 1100 -17.02 4.05 6.92
C GLY A 1100 -16.96 5.28 5.99
N PHE A 1101 -16.75 5.08 4.69
CA PHE A 1101 -16.57 6.18 3.71
C PHE A 1101 -17.88 6.72 3.13
N SER A 1102 -18.43 6.12 2.07
CA SER A 1102 -19.56 6.68 1.31
C SER A 1102 -20.91 5.99 1.56
N GLY A 1103 -21.15 5.52 2.78
CA GLY A 1103 -22.39 4.81 3.13
C GLY A 1103 -22.84 4.93 4.58
N SER A 1104 -24.02 4.36 4.85
CA SER A 1104 -24.56 4.16 6.19
C SER A 1104 -25.14 2.74 6.35
N THR A 1105 -25.32 2.34 7.59
CA THR A 1105 -25.90 1.06 8.01
C THR A 1105 -27.11 1.32 8.91
N VAL A 1106 -27.87 0.27 9.17
CA VAL A 1106 -29.04 0.29 10.05
C VAL A 1106 -28.67 0.69 11.48
N SER A 1107 -29.59 1.35 12.19
CA SER A 1107 -29.43 1.80 13.58
C SER A 1107 -29.59 0.67 14.61
N GLU A 1108 -28.85 -0.43 14.46
CA GLU A 1108 -28.95 -1.61 15.33
C GLU A 1108 -27.57 -2.08 15.83
N ALA A 1109 -27.50 -2.52 17.09
CA ALA A 1109 -26.33 -3.21 17.64
C ALA A 1109 -26.55 -4.74 17.62
N ARG A 1110 -25.53 -5.49 17.19
CA ARG A 1110 -25.65 -6.95 16.98
C ARG A 1110 -24.40 -7.70 17.40
N LEU A 1111 -24.58 -8.77 18.16
CA LEU A 1111 -23.47 -9.65 18.54
C LEU A 1111 -23.88 -11.12 18.52
N GLY A 1112 -23.01 -11.96 17.98
CA GLY A 1112 -23.05 -13.41 18.07
C GLY A 1112 -22.86 -13.90 19.51
N VAL A 1113 -23.21 -15.16 19.74
CA VAL A 1113 -23.02 -15.81 21.04
C VAL A 1113 -21.86 -16.80 20.93
N PRO A 1114 -20.78 -16.61 21.71
CA PRO A 1114 -19.62 -17.49 21.64
C PRO A 1114 -19.97 -18.96 21.88
N SER A 1115 -19.27 -19.85 21.18
CA SER A 1115 -19.50 -21.29 21.27
C SER A 1115 -19.35 -21.81 22.71
N GLY A 1116 -20.45 -22.32 23.27
CA GLY A 1116 -20.50 -22.79 24.66
C GLY A 1116 -20.57 -21.68 25.73
N GLY A 1117 -20.68 -20.42 25.31
CA GLY A 1117 -20.90 -19.23 26.13
C GLY A 1117 -22.36 -18.76 26.17
N ALA A 1118 -22.55 -17.54 26.67
CA ALA A 1118 -23.83 -16.83 26.78
C ALA A 1118 -23.61 -15.31 26.86
N ILE A 1119 -24.57 -14.53 26.37
CA ILE A 1119 -24.71 -13.10 26.70
C ILE A 1119 -25.54 -13.01 27.99
N GLU A 1120 -24.93 -12.62 29.10
CA GLU A 1120 -25.56 -12.64 30.43
C GLU A 1120 -26.55 -11.48 30.61
N LYS A 1121 -26.20 -10.30 30.09
CA LYS A 1121 -27.02 -9.08 30.08
C LYS A 1121 -26.54 -8.13 28.99
N VAL A 1122 -27.42 -7.24 28.58
CA VAL A 1122 -27.10 -6.08 27.72
C VAL A 1122 -27.35 -4.81 28.52
N VAL A 1123 -26.43 -3.85 28.45
CA VAL A 1123 -26.59 -2.51 29.05
C VAL A 1123 -26.59 -1.47 27.92
N ILE A 1124 -27.61 -0.63 27.88
CA ILE A 1124 -27.72 0.49 26.93
C ILE A 1124 -27.43 1.77 27.71
N HIS A 1125 -26.45 2.54 27.26
CA HIS A 1125 -26.13 3.88 27.77
C HIS A 1125 -26.67 4.91 26.76
N TRP A 1126 -27.60 5.73 27.22
CA TRP A 1126 -28.26 6.74 26.39
C TRP A 1126 -27.46 8.04 26.38
N ASN A 1127 -27.68 8.86 25.35
CA ASN A 1127 -27.03 10.15 25.19
C ASN A 1127 -27.31 11.11 26.37
N ASP A 1128 -28.46 11.01 27.04
CA ASP A 1128 -28.77 11.81 28.24
C ASP A 1128 -28.06 11.35 29.55
N GLY A 1129 -27.23 10.30 29.46
CA GLY A 1129 -26.49 9.71 30.57
C GLY A 1129 -27.29 8.70 31.40
N GLU A 1130 -28.54 8.39 31.05
CA GLU A 1130 -29.29 7.30 31.67
C GLU A 1130 -28.80 5.93 31.17
N THR A 1131 -29.03 4.89 31.99
CA THR A 1131 -28.65 3.51 31.63
C THR A 1131 -29.82 2.57 31.81
N THR A 1132 -29.97 1.68 30.84
CA THR A 1132 -30.95 0.61 30.82
C THR A 1132 -30.23 -0.74 30.89
N THR A 1133 -30.80 -1.72 31.61
CA THR A 1133 -30.28 -3.10 31.61
C THR A 1133 -31.35 -4.10 31.19
N VAL A 1134 -31.01 -4.95 30.21
CA VAL A 1134 -31.83 -6.07 29.74
C VAL A 1134 -31.26 -7.38 30.28
N GLU A 1135 -32.00 -8.04 31.19
CA GLU A 1135 -31.64 -9.34 31.79
C GLU A 1135 -32.50 -10.50 31.25
N ARG A 1136 -31.97 -11.73 31.25
CA ARG A 1136 -32.64 -13.00 30.87
C ARG A 1136 -32.80 -13.26 29.37
N LEU A 1137 -31.73 -13.03 28.61
CA LEU A 1137 -31.65 -13.44 27.22
C LEU A 1137 -31.50 -14.97 27.16
N SER A 1138 -32.36 -15.65 26.40
CA SER A 1138 -32.27 -17.11 26.19
C SER A 1138 -31.37 -17.40 24.99
N ASN A 1139 -30.37 -18.28 25.16
CA ASN A 1139 -29.38 -18.66 24.13
C ASN A 1139 -29.92 -19.52 22.96
N ASP A 1140 -31.22 -19.45 22.65
CA ASP A 1140 -31.84 -20.27 21.60
C ASP A 1140 -32.24 -19.38 20.41
N GLY A 1141 -31.41 -19.32 19.37
CA GLY A 1141 -31.71 -18.65 18.08
C GLY A 1141 -31.48 -17.13 18.07
N ILE A 1142 -32.06 -16.44 17.08
CA ILE A 1142 -31.94 -15.00 16.88
C ILE A 1142 -32.94 -14.26 17.77
N MET A 1143 -32.46 -13.26 18.51
CA MET A 1143 -33.30 -12.44 19.38
C MET A 1143 -33.20 -10.95 19.02
N LYS A 1144 -34.24 -10.41 18.40
CA LYS A 1144 -34.39 -8.96 18.15
C LYS A 1144 -35.20 -8.30 19.26
N ILE A 1145 -34.64 -7.25 19.88
CA ILE A 1145 -35.26 -6.48 20.95
C ILE A 1145 -35.30 -5.02 20.54
N ALA A 1146 -36.49 -4.56 20.13
CA ALA A 1146 -36.79 -3.13 20.07
C ALA A 1146 -37.04 -2.62 21.49
N TYR A 1147 -36.32 -1.60 21.93
CA TYR A 1147 -36.36 -1.13 23.31
C TYR A 1147 -36.65 0.37 23.41
N ASN A 1148 -37.66 0.72 24.22
CA ASN A 1148 -38.04 2.09 24.54
C ASN A 1148 -37.83 2.42 26.04
N PRO A 1149 -37.01 3.43 26.39
CA PRO A 1149 -36.72 3.80 27.78
C PRO A 1149 -37.93 4.42 28.50
N ASP A 1150 -38.77 5.19 27.82
CA ASP A 1150 -39.91 5.94 28.37
C ASP A 1150 -41.04 5.03 28.90
N MET A 1151 -41.19 3.85 28.32
CA MET A 1151 -42.22 2.88 28.72
C MET A 1151 -42.00 2.21 30.09
N ASN A 1152 -40.81 2.30 30.68
CA ASN A 1152 -40.53 1.70 31.99
C ASN A 1152 -41.08 2.53 33.17
N ASP A 1153 -41.23 3.85 33.02
CA ASP A 1153 -41.81 4.73 34.04
C ASP A 1153 -43.34 4.57 34.18
N GLU A 1154 -44.02 4.15 33.12
CA GLU A 1154 -45.47 3.88 33.16
C GLU A 1154 -45.84 2.58 33.91
N GLN A 1155 -44.95 1.58 33.98
CA GLN A 1155 -45.23 0.34 34.73
C GLN A 1155 -45.12 0.51 36.26
N GLU A 1156 -44.26 1.42 36.75
CA GLU A 1156 -44.19 1.73 38.18
C GLU A 1156 -45.44 2.48 38.68
N THR A 1157 -46.01 3.38 37.87
CA THR A 1157 -47.23 4.12 38.24
C THR A 1157 -48.48 3.22 38.32
N PHE A 1158 -48.62 2.24 37.43
CA PHE A 1158 -49.75 1.30 37.45
C PHE A 1158 -49.74 0.37 38.68
N THR A 1159 -48.56 -0.03 39.16
CA THR A 1159 -48.44 -0.85 40.37
C THR A 1159 -48.75 -0.06 41.65
N VAL A 1160 -48.40 1.24 41.71
CA VAL A 1160 -48.77 2.12 42.83
C VAL A 1160 -50.28 2.37 42.88
N GLU A 1161 -50.94 2.60 41.74
CA GLU A 1161 -52.41 2.75 41.68
C GLU A 1161 -53.14 1.46 42.07
N ALA A 1162 -52.67 0.30 41.60
CA ALA A 1162 -53.25 -0.99 41.96
C ALA A 1162 -53.11 -1.29 43.46
N VAL A 1163 -51.96 -0.96 44.07
CA VAL A 1163 -51.74 -1.09 45.52
C VAL A 1163 -52.61 -0.12 46.31
N LEU A 1164 -52.81 1.11 45.85
CA LEU A 1164 -53.73 2.08 46.48
C LEU A 1164 -55.19 1.62 46.41
N ILE A 1165 -55.65 1.08 45.28
CA ILE A 1165 -57.00 0.53 45.13
C ILE A 1165 -57.20 -0.70 46.02
N LEU A 1166 -56.22 -1.61 46.09
CA LEU A 1166 -56.27 -2.79 46.96
C LEU A 1166 -56.27 -2.39 48.44
N SER A 1167 -55.51 -1.37 48.82
CA SER A 1167 -55.49 -0.78 50.15
C SER A 1167 -56.85 -0.18 50.52
N MET A 1168 -57.49 0.54 49.60
CA MET A 1168 -58.84 1.09 49.78
C MET A 1168 -59.88 -0.02 49.98
N LEU A 1169 -59.81 -1.09 49.18
CA LEU A 1169 -60.72 -2.23 49.29
C LEU A 1169 -60.54 -2.99 50.62
N ILE A 1170 -59.31 -3.11 51.12
CA ILE A 1170 -59.03 -3.70 52.44
C ILE A 1170 -59.59 -2.81 53.57
N VAL A 1171 -59.45 -1.49 53.49
CA VAL A 1171 -60.02 -0.56 54.47
C VAL A 1171 -61.55 -0.59 54.46
N ILE A 1172 -62.18 -0.67 53.28
CA ILE A 1172 -63.64 -0.84 53.15
C ILE A 1172 -64.07 -2.21 53.71
N GLY A 1173 -63.32 -3.28 53.41
CA GLY A 1173 -63.56 -4.62 53.95
C GLY A 1173 -63.48 -4.66 55.48
N LEU A 1174 -62.49 -3.99 56.07
CA LEU A 1174 -62.32 -3.86 57.52
C LEU A 1174 -63.44 -3.01 58.16
N LEU A 1175 -63.91 -1.95 57.48
CA LEU A 1175 -65.07 -1.15 57.93
C LEU A 1175 -66.39 -1.96 57.89
N VAL A 1176 -66.57 -2.82 56.89
CA VAL A 1176 -67.73 -3.73 56.78
C VAL A 1176 -67.67 -4.84 57.83
N ILE A 1177 -66.49 -5.39 58.11
CA ILE A 1177 -66.29 -6.37 59.19
C ILE A 1177 -66.53 -5.71 60.56
N ARG A 1178 -66.04 -4.49 60.77
CA ARG A 1178 -66.25 -3.72 62.01
C ARG A 1178 -67.72 -3.38 62.25
N THR A 1179 -68.49 -3.10 61.19
CA THR A 1179 -69.94 -2.87 61.30
C THR A 1179 -70.73 -4.16 61.48
N ARG A 1180 -70.26 -5.32 60.97
CA ARG A 1180 -70.85 -6.63 61.30
C ARG A 1180 -70.58 -7.05 62.74
N LEU A 1181 -69.36 -6.86 63.24
CA LEU A 1181 -69.02 -7.18 64.64
C LEU A 1181 -69.77 -6.28 65.64
N TYR A 1182 -70.02 -5.01 65.30
CA TYR A 1182 -70.89 -4.13 66.11
C TYR A 1182 -72.36 -4.59 66.15
N LYS A 1183 -72.81 -5.35 65.14
CA LYS A 1183 -74.17 -5.87 65.07
C LYS A 1183 -74.33 -7.21 65.81
N GLU A 1184 -73.26 -8.01 65.87
CA GLU A 1184 -73.22 -9.26 66.67
C GLU A 1184 -73.03 -9.01 68.18
N ASP A 1185 -72.42 -7.89 68.59
CA ASP A 1185 -72.33 -7.48 70.00
C ASP A 1185 -73.65 -6.89 70.56
N GLU A 1186 -74.58 -6.41 69.72
CA GLU A 1186 -75.94 -6.02 70.16
C GLU A 1186 -76.86 -7.24 70.36
N ASP A 1187 -76.68 -8.33 69.60
CA ASP A 1187 -77.52 -9.54 69.71
C ASP A 1187 -77.10 -10.46 70.87
N HIS A 1188 -75.90 -10.30 71.44
CA HIS A 1188 -75.42 -11.09 72.58
C HIS A 1188 -75.71 -10.50 73.98
N LEU A 1189 -76.40 -9.36 74.09
CA LEU A 1189 -76.75 -8.72 75.37
C LEU A 1189 -78.24 -8.85 75.80
N SER A 1190 -79.05 -9.71 75.16
CA SER A 1190 -80.48 -9.87 75.51
C SER A 1190 -80.95 -11.25 76.03
N SER A 1191 -80.06 -12.23 76.28
CA SER A 1191 -80.48 -13.55 76.79
C SER A 1191 -80.18 -13.83 78.27
N ASP A 1192 -80.17 -12.80 79.12
CA ASP A 1192 -80.18 -12.99 80.58
C ASP A 1192 -81.21 -12.06 81.26
N ARG A 1193 -82.52 -12.29 80.98
CA ARG A 1193 -83.67 -12.15 81.89
C ARG A 1193 -85.00 -12.53 81.20
N LYS A 1194 -85.51 -13.72 81.55
CA LYS A 1194 -86.86 -14.29 81.34
C LYS A 1194 -87.29 -14.72 79.94
#